data_AF-A0A0D2MD25-F1
#
_entry.id   AF-A0A0D2MD25-F1
#
_cell.length_a   1.000
_cell.length_b   1.000
_cell.length_c   1.000
_cell.angle_alpha   90.00
_cell.angle_beta   90.00
_cell.angle_gamma   90.00
#
_symmetry.space_group_name_H-M   'P 1'
#
loop_
_entity.id
_entity.type
_entity.pdbx_description
1 polymer ?
#
loop_
_entity_poly.entity_id
_entity_poly.type
_entity_poly.pdbx_seq_one_letter_code
_entity_poly.pdbx_strand_id
1 'polypeptide(L)'
;MELVQLAAQMVGSLKSEEMRTKVLEGVFERLRDPDEKVRIAACKAACAVASAHPALVADSAAAAGGGPIHLEEVSVRMRDLRPAVRRAAVVGLMALFRGRVSKGGLAGGKGVYWIPARAIMCACADAPLRQELETAVWRDGLLGPSAAPGLVAQVWVEVWRQAAPHEVSKVVVLLEAKALLQFEALSFLECRRLLAGTEGDQRAGLQAKMDAAARKLAKRLPDPFKAEQQLAALRDVRDNRVAASLLAALALGAKSEAAARARSDALQRVNSKSPLADFLRLLLAYAQPSLLPQEAAGALLDLAAGVVPKSGHAAGRIGRGGDVEGRDDAEGEEDEEKEGSGGSGEDVEDEEGAGARGGKRRRRGAGARAGARKQRKVEATGGAQEGDGEGSAVAPEVAEAARAVCRQVSKSAGGLFAGQTERLSAMLAGGARDGGGDKGSGEEEEGAARGELRALAAQLLSRWARVAAGLSPSCAAAGAASAQPAAGSGAGERPLRQGRGAAAAAAEGAPLAEGGAALEPLRAALLRVASEGPPKAARHAVAALHFLYGAAIHQELGSLCGRLARGLTPKRAGDALALAHVHALSAIGQYIPDALAPHSEALSEFVTNRLLGAYISHPGNGGGGGAELSVAEPGFEVAAKCGAIRALARALTPEIDGDEVRVETIRATCAFIDELQRLLDVEAPPEWLPAHAAPEQEGAVRLAAARAVLRLVRRHDVRLPQPAYCLAALTMQDPVVDVRRLFAAKLAAAIHYFNVRPRYHQLSAKLAAMMALGAADPVPQHKRAAAGALRDWARARRAAAQRLITAAAADRAADGGSTMQEQPEMAVPYLIHLLAHHPDMPVVRSNTRCPLREPILPQSGQPSASLRE
;
A
#
# COMPACT_ATOMS: atom_id res chain seq x y z
N MET A 1 -20.38 35.80 14.85
CA MET A 1 -19.92 34.97 13.71
C MET A 1 -19.23 35.81 12.63
N GLU A 2 -19.81 36.93 12.18
CA GLU A 2 -19.29 37.73 11.05
C GLU A 2 -17.83 38.21 11.25
N LEU A 3 -17.48 38.69 12.44
CA LEU A 3 -16.09 39.06 12.79
C LEU A 3 -15.06 37.94 12.54
N VAL A 4 -15.45 36.67 12.71
CA VAL A 4 -14.56 35.52 12.46
C VAL A 4 -14.40 35.28 10.95
N GLN A 5 -15.41 35.59 10.14
CA GLN A 5 -15.32 35.49 8.67
C GLN A 5 -14.49 36.64 8.07
N LEU A 6 -14.57 37.84 8.65
CA LEU A 6 -13.77 39.01 8.24
C LEU A 6 -12.30 38.95 8.69
N ALA A 7 -11.94 38.06 9.63
CA ALA A 7 -10.61 37.99 10.23
C ALA A 7 -9.45 37.92 9.21
N ALA A 8 -9.60 37.20 8.09
CA ALA A 8 -8.57 37.15 7.05
C ALA A 8 -8.32 38.50 6.36
N GLN A 9 -9.37 39.28 6.13
CA GLN A 9 -9.26 40.63 5.53
C GLN A 9 -8.77 41.66 6.56
N MET A 10 -9.18 41.52 7.82
CA MET A 10 -8.73 42.38 8.92
C MET A 10 -7.25 42.18 9.23
N VAL A 11 -6.79 40.94 9.38
CA VAL A 11 -5.37 40.63 9.66
C VAL A 11 -4.44 41.12 8.53
N GLY A 12 -4.90 41.10 7.27
CA GLY A 12 -4.13 41.63 6.14
C GLY A 12 -4.09 43.17 6.03
N SER A 13 -5.05 43.89 6.63
CA SER A 13 -5.17 45.36 6.55
C SER A 13 -4.67 46.09 7.82
N LEU A 14 -4.54 45.39 8.94
CA LEU A 14 -4.00 45.92 10.19
C LEU A 14 -2.48 46.17 10.11
N LYS A 15 -2.07 47.44 10.29
CA LYS A 15 -0.65 47.84 10.30
C LYS A 15 0.09 47.45 11.59
N SER A 16 -0.60 47.36 12.72
CA SER A 16 0.01 46.95 14.00
C SER A 16 0.18 45.44 14.06
N GLU A 17 1.37 44.98 14.44
CA GLU A 17 1.67 43.57 14.70
C GLU A 17 0.93 43.05 15.94
N GLU A 18 0.93 43.81 17.04
CA GLU A 18 0.23 43.48 18.27
C GLU A 18 -1.28 43.27 18.06
N MET A 19 -1.92 44.13 17.25
CA MET A 19 -3.34 43.94 16.91
C MET A 19 -3.59 42.73 16.01
N ARG A 20 -2.67 42.41 15.08
CA ARG A 20 -2.77 41.18 14.27
C ARG A 20 -2.67 39.93 15.15
N THR A 21 -1.74 39.91 16.10
CA THR A 21 -1.59 38.81 17.07
C THR A 21 -2.84 38.64 17.92
N LYS A 22 -3.38 39.71 18.52
CA LYS A 22 -4.62 39.63 19.33
C LYS A 22 -5.83 39.10 18.55
N VAL A 23 -5.98 39.49 17.28
CA VAL A 23 -7.04 38.94 16.40
C VAL A 23 -6.82 37.46 16.11
N LEU A 24 -5.57 37.03 15.89
CA LEU A 24 -5.21 35.63 15.71
C LEU A 24 -5.48 34.79 16.97
N GLU A 25 -5.05 35.26 18.15
CA GLU A 25 -5.32 34.62 19.44
C GLU A 25 -6.82 34.40 19.64
N GLY A 26 -7.64 35.45 19.42
CA GLY A 26 -9.10 35.35 19.48
C GLY A 26 -9.69 34.30 18.53
N VAL A 27 -9.18 34.20 17.29
CA VAL A 27 -9.62 33.16 16.33
C VAL A 27 -9.23 31.76 16.80
N PHE A 28 -8.01 31.58 17.33
CA PHE A 28 -7.51 30.27 17.78
C PHE A 28 -8.17 29.81 19.09
N GLU A 29 -8.45 30.72 20.04
CA GLU A 29 -9.29 30.42 21.21
C GLU A 29 -10.66 29.87 20.81
N ARG A 30 -11.29 30.47 19.79
CA ARG A 30 -12.62 30.05 19.32
C ARG A 30 -12.63 28.64 18.71
N LEU A 31 -11.47 28.00 18.46
CA LEU A 31 -11.41 26.57 18.16
C LEU A 31 -11.89 25.71 19.34
N ARG A 32 -11.86 26.21 20.58
CA ARG A 32 -12.27 25.48 21.79
C ARG A 32 -13.63 25.93 22.34
N ASP A 33 -14.34 26.78 21.60
CA ASP A 33 -15.66 27.33 21.98
C ASP A 33 -16.73 26.23 22.13
N PRO A 34 -17.68 26.32 23.09
CA PRO A 34 -18.76 25.35 23.24
C PRO A 34 -19.68 25.24 22.02
N ASP A 35 -19.95 26.33 21.29
CA ASP A 35 -20.83 26.29 20.11
C ASP A 35 -20.10 25.70 18.89
N GLU A 36 -20.69 24.66 18.28
CA GLU A 36 -20.14 24.04 17.07
C GLU A 36 -20.10 24.99 15.87
N LYS A 37 -21.03 25.95 15.76
CA LYS A 37 -21.05 26.96 14.70
C LYS A 37 -19.87 27.92 14.82
N VAL A 38 -19.54 28.31 16.05
CA VAL A 38 -18.36 29.12 16.35
C VAL A 38 -17.08 28.34 16.03
N ARG A 39 -16.97 27.07 16.44
CA ARG A 39 -15.81 26.21 16.07
C ARG A 39 -15.66 26.02 14.56
N ILE A 40 -16.76 25.83 13.82
CA ILE A 40 -16.76 25.74 12.35
C ILE A 40 -16.23 27.05 11.72
N ALA A 41 -16.71 28.20 12.19
CA ALA A 41 -16.24 29.50 11.73
C ALA A 41 -14.75 29.70 12.03
N ALA A 42 -14.30 29.37 13.25
CA ALA A 42 -12.91 29.48 13.67
C ALA A 42 -11.97 28.60 12.83
N CYS A 43 -12.35 27.34 12.54
CA CYS A 43 -11.58 26.46 11.66
C CYS A 43 -11.41 27.06 10.26
N LYS A 44 -12.49 27.60 9.68
CA LYS A 44 -12.46 28.26 8.36
C LYS A 44 -11.58 29.50 8.37
N ALA A 45 -11.71 30.34 9.40
CA ALA A 45 -10.95 31.58 9.57
C ALA A 45 -9.45 31.30 9.73
N ALA A 46 -9.06 30.39 10.62
CA ALA A 46 -7.66 30.02 10.82
C ALA A 46 -7.02 29.49 9.52
N CYS A 47 -7.72 28.63 8.77
CA CYS A 47 -7.24 28.13 7.47
C CYS A 47 -7.16 29.25 6.42
N ALA A 48 -8.12 30.18 6.39
CA ALA A 48 -8.12 31.31 5.46
C ALA A 48 -6.95 32.27 5.74
N VAL A 49 -6.74 32.66 7.01
CA VAL A 49 -5.63 33.53 7.42
C VAL A 49 -4.29 32.88 7.10
N ALA A 50 -4.09 31.60 7.46
CA ALA A 50 -2.83 30.88 7.19
C ALA A 50 -2.59 30.54 5.70
N SER A 51 -3.61 30.71 4.84
CA SER A 51 -3.50 30.61 3.38
C SER A 51 -3.22 31.96 2.71
N ALA A 52 -3.72 33.06 3.28
CA ALA A 52 -3.51 34.42 2.79
C ALA A 52 -2.18 35.02 3.30
N HIS A 53 -1.83 34.73 4.55
CA HIS A 53 -0.66 35.26 5.26
C HIS A 53 0.13 34.14 5.96
N PRO A 54 0.83 33.26 5.21
CA PRO A 54 1.54 32.11 5.79
C PRO A 54 2.56 32.45 6.89
N ALA A 55 3.17 33.63 6.83
CA ALA A 55 4.15 34.09 7.83
C ALA A 55 3.53 34.45 9.20
N LEU A 56 2.21 34.58 9.31
CA LEU A 56 1.53 34.97 10.55
C LEU A 56 0.99 33.78 11.37
N VAL A 57 1.02 32.57 10.82
CA VAL A 57 0.56 31.35 11.51
C VAL A 57 1.62 30.28 11.33
N ALA A 58 2.27 29.89 12.42
CA ALA A 58 3.30 28.86 12.39
C ALA A 58 2.72 27.50 11.98
N ASP A 59 3.50 26.69 11.26
CA ASP A 59 3.01 25.43 10.69
C ASP A 59 2.93 24.29 11.72
N SER A 60 3.71 24.37 12.79
CA SER A 60 3.75 23.40 13.90
C SER A 60 4.05 24.09 15.23
N ALA A 61 3.77 23.41 16.35
CA ALA A 61 4.11 23.92 17.68
C ALA A 61 5.62 24.17 17.86
N ALA A 62 6.46 23.35 17.22
CA ALA A 62 7.92 23.51 17.21
C ALA A 62 8.35 24.77 16.43
N ALA A 63 7.72 25.07 15.29
CA ALA A 63 7.97 26.28 14.53
C ALA A 63 7.44 27.55 15.22
N ALA A 64 6.44 27.42 16.10
CA ALA A 64 5.85 28.51 16.87
C ALA A 64 6.69 28.95 18.09
N GLY A 65 7.79 28.25 18.42
CA GLY A 65 8.61 28.56 19.60
C GLY A 65 7.85 28.45 20.93
N GLY A 66 6.74 27.68 20.98
CA GLY A 66 5.84 27.59 22.13
C GLY A 66 4.68 28.60 22.14
N GLY A 67 4.54 29.46 21.12
CA GLY A 67 3.39 30.36 20.98
C GLY A 67 2.07 29.63 20.66
N PRO A 68 0.89 30.16 21.06
CA PRO A 68 -0.40 29.47 20.95
C PRO A 68 -1.00 29.44 19.53
N ILE A 69 -0.40 30.15 18.56
CA ILE A 69 -0.91 30.29 17.19
C ILE A 69 -0.14 29.36 16.25
N HIS A 70 -0.63 28.13 16.04
CA HIS A 70 -0.05 27.21 15.06
C HIS A 70 -1.10 26.29 14.40
N LEU A 71 -0.89 25.94 13.13
CA LEU A 71 -1.83 25.15 12.32
C LEU A 71 -2.24 23.80 12.96
N GLU A 72 -1.39 23.20 13.79
CA GLU A 72 -1.72 21.95 14.47
C GLU A 72 -2.90 22.06 15.45
N GLU A 73 -3.23 23.24 15.98
CA GLU A 73 -4.44 23.42 16.82
C GLU A 73 -5.73 23.15 16.03
N VAL A 74 -5.76 23.58 14.76
CA VAL A 74 -6.87 23.26 13.85
C VAL A 74 -6.93 21.75 13.59
N SER A 75 -5.80 21.05 13.61
CA SER A 75 -5.76 19.60 13.41
C SER A 75 -6.44 18.82 14.54
N VAL A 76 -6.44 19.34 15.77
CA VAL A 76 -7.18 18.74 16.90
C VAL A 76 -8.68 18.66 16.60
N ARG A 77 -9.22 19.62 15.82
CA ARG A 77 -10.63 19.66 15.41
C ARG A 77 -10.99 18.61 14.34
N MET A 78 -10.03 17.97 13.68
CA MET A 78 -10.29 16.81 12.82
C MET A 78 -10.90 15.62 13.58
N ARG A 79 -10.80 15.61 14.93
CA ARG A 79 -11.40 14.61 15.82
C ARG A 79 -12.44 15.21 16.79
N ASP A 80 -13.02 16.38 16.48
CA ASP A 80 -14.10 16.97 17.27
C ASP A 80 -15.30 16.01 17.40
N LEU A 81 -16.05 16.09 18.50
CA LEU A 81 -17.24 15.26 18.73
C LEU A 81 -18.30 15.49 17.63
N ARG A 82 -18.42 16.71 17.11
CA ARG A 82 -19.42 17.09 16.10
C ARG A 82 -18.91 16.84 14.67
N PRO A 83 -19.62 16.05 13.84
CA PRO A 83 -19.19 15.75 12.47
C PRO A 83 -18.99 16.99 11.59
N ALA A 84 -19.81 18.02 11.77
CA ALA A 84 -19.71 19.27 11.00
C ALA A 84 -18.40 20.04 11.28
N VAL A 85 -17.90 20.01 12.52
CA VAL A 85 -16.62 20.62 12.90
C VAL A 85 -15.46 19.82 12.29
N ARG A 86 -15.50 18.47 12.36
CA ARG A 86 -14.47 17.60 11.75
C ARG A 86 -14.32 17.87 10.26
N ARG A 87 -15.44 17.94 9.53
CA ARG A 87 -15.46 18.30 8.10
C ARG A 87 -14.82 19.66 7.85
N ALA A 88 -15.25 20.69 8.56
CA ALA A 88 -14.73 22.05 8.38
C ALA A 88 -13.21 22.12 8.60
N ALA A 89 -12.69 21.43 9.62
CA ALA A 89 -11.26 21.35 9.91
C ALA A 89 -10.47 20.61 8.80
N VAL A 90 -10.92 19.42 8.39
CA VAL A 90 -10.20 18.63 7.36
C VAL A 90 -10.26 19.31 5.99
N VAL A 91 -11.43 19.80 5.56
CA VAL A 91 -11.58 20.48 4.26
C VAL A 91 -10.77 21.77 4.23
N GLY A 92 -10.78 22.56 5.31
CA GLY A 92 -9.99 23.78 5.42
C GLY A 92 -8.48 23.52 5.34
N LEU A 93 -7.97 22.55 6.11
CA LEU A 93 -6.54 22.20 6.12
C LEU A 93 -6.11 21.57 4.77
N MET A 94 -6.92 20.72 4.16
CA MET A 94 -6.64 20.18 2.82
C MET A 94 -6.64 21.26 1.73
N ALA A 95 -7.53 22.26 1.82
CA ALA A 95 -7.56 23.38 0.89
C ALA A 95 -6.33 24.29 1.06
N LEU A 96 -5.91 24.57 2.30
CA LEU A 96 -4.67 25.29 2.61
C LEU A 96 -3.45 24.56 2.03
N PHE A 97 -3.33 23.26 2.31
CA PHE A 97 -2.25 22.41 1.82
C PHE A 97 -2.14 22.46 0.29
N ARG A 98 -3.27 22.27 -0.42
CA ARG A 98 -3.34 22.38 -1.89
C ARG A 98 -2.96 23.78 -2.36
N GLY A 99 -3.52 24.82 -1.76
CA GLY A 99 -3.26 26.21 -2.13
C GLY A 99 -1.79 26.60 -2.00
N ARG A 100 -1.12 26.11 -0.96
CA ARG A 100 0.33 26.34 -0.75
C ARG A 100 1.18 25.58 -1.77
N VAL A 101 0.93 24.29 -1.99
CA VAL A 101 1.68 23.46 -2.95
C VAL A 101 1.47 23.94 -4.40
N SER A 102 0.24 24.30 -4.78
CA SER A 102 -0.05 24.78 -6.13
C SER A 102 0.53 26.16 -6.43
N LYS A 103 0.81 26.99 -5.42
CA LYS A 103 1.45 28.31 -5.58
C LYS A 103 2.98 28.26 -5.50
N GLY A 104 3.52 27.45 -4.59
CA GLY A 104 4.96 27.41 -4.28
C GLY A 104 5.68 26.10 -4.64
N GLY A 105 5.02 25.20 -5.39
CA GLY A 105 5.54 23.88 -5.69
C GLY A 105 5.86 23.08 -4.42
N LEU A 106 6.95 22.32 -4.44
CA LEU A 106 7.42 21.56 -3.28
C LEU A 106 7.88 22.48 -2.13
N ALA A 107 8.53 23.61 -2.42
CA ALA A 107 8.96 24.55 -1.37
C ALA A 107 7.76 25.14 -0.60
N GLY A 108 6.64 25.41 -1.28
CA GLY A 108 5.41 25.93 -0.67
C GLY A 108 4.74 24.97 0.31
N GLY A 109 4.92 23.65 0.16
CA GLY A 109 4.33 22.65 1.06
C GLY A 109 5.09 22.43 2.36
N LYS A 110 6.29 23.03 2.53
CA LYS A 110 7.12 22.87 3.73
C LYS A 110 6.30 23.19 5.00
N GLY A 111 6.49 22.38 6.05
CA GLY A 111 5.77 22.50 7.32
C GLY A 111 4.36 21.89 7.36
N VAL A 112 3.71 21.65 6.21
CA VAL A 112 2.30 21.20 6.14
C VAL A 112 2.10 19.80 5.54
N TYR A 113 3.16 19.03 5.32
CA TYR A 113 3.09 17.66 4.77
C TYR A 113 2.49 16.60 5.72
N TRP A 114 2.32 16.91 7.00
CA TRP A 114 1.56 16.05 7.92
C TRP A 114 0.05 16.06 7.62
N ILE A 115 -0.49 17.11 6.95
CA ILE A 115 -1.93 17.30 6.76
C ILE A 115 -2.58 16.13 6.00
N PRO A 116 -2.10 15.66 4.83
CA PRO A 116 -2.75 14.57 4.10
C PRO A 116 -2.82 13.26 4.89
N ALA A 117 -1.74 12.87 5.56
CA ALA A 117 -1.69 11.62 6.31
C ALA A 117 -2.59 11.66 7.55
N ARG A 118 -2.63 12.80 8.27
CA ARG A 118 -3.54 13.03 9.41
C ARG A 118 -5.01 13.07 8.99
N ALA A 119 -5.31 13.71 7.85
CA ALA A 119 -6.65 13.73 7.26
C ALA A 119 -7.14 12.32 6.88
N ILE A 120 -6.27 11.52 6.22
CA ILE A 120 -6.56 10.12 5.90
C ILE A 120 -6.76 9.29 7.17
N MET A 121 -5.91 9.46 8.19
CA MET A 121 -6.07 8.75 9.46
C MET A 121 -7.43 9.02 10.12
N CYS A 122 -7.89 10.28 10.11
CA CYS A 122 -9.20 10.64 10.66
C CYS A 122 -10.35 10.08 9.80
N ALA A 123 -10.23 10.11 8.48
CA ALA A 123 -11.19 9.49 7.56
C ALA A 123 -11.30 7.96 7.77
N CYS A 124 -10.18 7.26 8.02
CA CYS A 124 -10.20 5.83 8.33
C CYS A 124 -10.94 5.48 9.63
N ALA A 125 -11.21 6.46 10.51
CA ALA A 125 -11.97 6.28 11.75
C ALA A 125 -13.42 6.80 11.67
N ASP A 126 -13.79 7.50 10.60
CA ASP A 126 -15.09 8.17 10.43
C ASP A 126 -15.63 7.94 9.01
N ALA A 127 -16.58 7.00 8.89
CA ALA A 127 -17.13 6.59 7.60
C ALA A 127 -17.89 7.72 6.86
N PRO A 128 -18.78 8.51 7.51
CA PRO A 128 -19.35 9.72 6.91
C PRO A 128 -18.30 10.72 6.39
N LEU A 129 -17.27 11.02 7.19
CA LEU A 129 -16.19 11.92 6.77
C LEU A 129 -15.43 11.35 5.57
N ARG A 130 -15.11 10.05 5.58
CA ARG A 130 -14.45 9.37 4.46
C ARG A 130 -15.26 9.47 3.17
N GLN A 131 -16.57 9.27 3.22
CA GLN A 131 -17.43 9.35 2.05
C GLN A 131 -17.37 10.74 1.41
N GLU A 132 -17.41 11.80 2.21
CA GLU A 132 -17.30 13.18 1.72
C GLU A 132 -15.91 13.46 1.13
N LEU A 133 -14.84 13.04 1.81
CA LEU A 133 -13.48 13.26 1.32
C LEU A 133 -13.19 12.48 0.03
N GLU A 134 -13.61 11.22 -0.09
CA GLU A 134 -13.42 10.42 -1.32
C GLU A 134 -14.22 11.00 -2.51
N THR A 135 -15.44 11.53 -2.28
CA THR A 135 -16.34 12.02 -3.35
C THR A 135 -16.18 13.50 -3.72
N ALA A 136 -15.70 14.34 -2.80
CA ALA A 136 -15.54 15.78 -3.02
C ALA A 136 -14.07 16.26 -3.00
N VAL A 137 -13.23 15.73 -2.11
CA VAL A 137 -11.86 16.24 -1.92
C VAL A 137 -10.85 15.45 -2.78
N TRP A 138 -10.76 14.14 -2.61
CA TRP A 138 -9.79 13.25 -3.26
C TRP A 138 -10.26 12.65 -4.59
N ARG A 139 -11.50 12.93 -5.02
CA ARG A 139 -12.07 12.46 -6.30
C ARG A 139 -11.13 12.71 -7.48
N ASP A 140 -10.59 13.93 -7.55
CA ASP A 140 -9.70 14.38 -8.62
C ASP A 140 -8.23 14.43 -8.16
N GLY A 141 -7.88 13.59 -7.18
CA GLY A 141 -6.52 13.32 -6.69
C GLY A 141 -6.05 14.16 -5.51
N LEU A 142 -4.81 13.91 -5.04
CA LEU A 142 -4.29 14.55 -3.82
C LEU A 142 -4.20 16.07 -3.95
N LEU A 143 -3.64 16.57 -5.06
CA LEU A 143 -3.46 18.01 -5.33
C LEU A 143 -4.53 18.61 -6.26
N GLY A 144 -5.39 17.78 -6.86
CA GLY A 144 -6.32 18.18 -7.91
C GLY A 144 -5.82 17.84 -9.33
N PRO A 145 -6.67 18.00 -10.36
CA PRO A 145 -6.44 17.45 -11.69
C PRO A 145 -5.40 18.21 -12.53
N SER A 146 -5.05 19.44 -12.16
CA SER A 146 -4.05 20.26 -12.84
C SER A 146 -2.61 20.05 -12.33
N ALA A 147 -2.43 19.23 -11.29
CA ALA A 147 -1.11 19.02 -10.69
C ALA A 147 -0.24 18.08 -11.54
N ALA A 148 1.00 18.51 -11.82
CA ALA A 148 1.96 17.68 -12.54
C ALA A 148 2.23 16.37 -11.77
N PRO A 149 2.22 15.18 -12.42
CA PRO A 149 2.42 13.90 -11.76
C PRO A 149 3.74 13.79 -10.98
N GLY A 150 4.81 14.44 -11.47
CA GLY A 150 6.09 14.55 -10.77
C GLY A 150 5.98 15.27 -9.42
N LEU A 151 5.22 16.36 -9.34
CA LEU A 151 4.97 17.08 -8.09
C LEU A 151 4.13 16.23 -7.14
N VAL A 152 3.11 15.51 -7.62
CA VAL A 152 2.31 14.58 -6.80
C VAL A 152 3.19 13.48 -6.18
N ALA A 153 4.14 12.92 -6.96
CA ALA A 153 5.08 11.92 -6.46
C ALA A 153 6.04 12.49 -5.38
N GLN A 154 6.67 13.64 -5.63
CA GLN A 154 7.55 14.30 -4.66
C GLN A 154 6.80 14.67 -3.36
N VAL A 155 5.57 15.16 -3.48
CA VAL A 155 4.70 15.47 -2.34
C VAL A 155 4.39 14.21 -1.53
N TRP A 156 4.09 13.06 -2.17
CA TRP A 156 3.91 11.82 -1.42
C TRP A 156 5.18 11.37 -0.69
N VAL A 157 6.36 11.52 -1.29
CA VAL A 157 7.63 11.23 -0.60
C VAL A 157 7.76 12.10 0.65
N GLU A 158 7.50 13.40 0.57
CA GLU A 158 7.65 14.31 1.70
C GLU A 158 6.55 14.11 2.78
N VAL A 159 5.33 13.74 2.39
CA VAL A 159 4.29 13.24 3.32
C VAL A 159 4.78 12.00 4.07
N TRP A 160 5.45 11.05 3.39
CA TRP A 160 6.00 9.84 4.01
C TRP A 160 7.16 10.13 4.97
N ARG A 161 7.94 11.19 4.73
CA ARG A 161 9.06 11.63 5.60
C ARG A 161 8.59 12.40 6.83
N GLN A 162 7.57 13.24 6.70
CA GLN A 162 7.12 14.15 7.78
C GLN A 162 5.95 13.62 8.62
N ALA A 163 5.12 12.72 8.08
CA ALA A 163 3.99 12.17 8.82
C ALA A 163 4.42 11.12 9.86
N ALA A 164 3.67 10.99 10.95
CA ALA A 164 3.97 10.00 11.97
C ALA A 164 3.79 8.56 11.43
N PRO A 165 4.58 7.57 11.89
CA PRO A 165 4.49 6.19 11.37
C PRO A 165 3.08 5.56 11.43
N HIS A 166 2.28 5.96 12.42
CA HIS A 166 0.90 5.51 12.57
C HIS A 166 -0.09 6.23 11.64
N GLU A 167 0.22 7.45 11.17
CA GLU A 167 -0.52 8.16 10.12
C GLU A 167 -0.24 7.50 8.75
N VAL A 168 1.04 7.29 8.42
CA VAL A 168 1.49 6.59 7.20
C VAL A 168 0.86 5.18 7.11
N SER A 169 0.79 4.46 8.23
CA SER A 169 0.10 3.17 8.30
C SER A 169 -1.37 3.24 7.84
N LYS A 170 -2.10 4.34 8.15
CA LYS A 170 -3.47 4.53 7.68
C LYS A 170 -3.56 4.95 6.21
N VAL A 171 -2.59 5.68 5.68
CA VAL A 171 -2.47 5.94 4.23
C VAL A 171 -2.44 4.62 3.45
N VAL A 172 -1.62 3.67 3.91
CA VAL A 172 -1.52 2.34 3.28
C VAL A 172 -2.81 1.54 3.40
N VAL A 173 -3.48 1.56 4.56
CA VAL A 173 -4.80 0.91 4.74
C VAL A 173 -5.86 1.52 3.81
N LEU A 174 -5.83 2.83 3.57
CA LEU A 174 -6.76 3.46 2.63
C LEU A 174 -6.47 3.01 1.19
N LEU A 175 -5.21 3.03 0.75
CA LEU A 175 -4.80 2.57 -0.58
C LEU A 175 -5.12 1.08 -0.80
N GLU A 176 -4.95 0.24 0.22
CA GLU A 176 -5.36 -1.17 0.21
C GLU A 176 -6.88 -1.31 -0.02
N ALA A 177 -7.67 -0.54 0.74
CA ALA A 177 -9.13 -0.58 0.63
C ALA A 177 -9.62 -0.13 -0.76
N LYS A 178 -8.98 0.88 -1.38
CA LYS A 178 -9.28 1.35 -2.74
C LYS A 178 -8.89 0.30 -3.79
N ALA A 179 -7.66 -0.22 -3.74
CA ALA A 179 -7.17 -1.23 -4.69
C ALA A 179 -7.97 -2.54 -4.62
N LEU A 180 -8.40 -2.95 -3.43
CA LEU A 180 -9.23 -4.14 -3.26
C LEU A 180 -10.68 -3.91 -3.72
N LEU A 181 -11.21 -2.68 -3.62
CA LEU A 181 -12.50 -2.33 -4.24
C LEU A 181 -12.40 -2.31 -5.77
N GLN A 182 -11.31 -1.78 -6.33
CA GLN A 182 -11.02 -1.82 -7.77
C GLN A 182 -11.00 -3.25 -8.29
N PHE A 183 -10.29 -4.15 -7.59
CA PHE A 183 -10.23 -5.57 -7.93
C PHE A 183 -11.61 -6.23 -7.94
N GLU A 184 -12.39 -6.14 -6.85
CA GLU A 184 -13.72 -6.78 -6.78
C GLU A 184 -14.71 -6.17 -7.79
N ALA A 185 -14.57 -4.89 -8.14
CA ALA A 185 -15.36 -4.24 -9.18
C ALA A 185 -15.00 -4.76 -10.59
N LEU A 186 -13.71 -4.91 -10.90
CA LEU A 186 -13.25 -5.54 -12.14
C LEU A 186 -13.75 -6.99 -12.23
N SER A 187 -13.58 -7.80 -11.17
CA SER A 187 -14.07 -9.18 -11.14
C SER A 187 -15.59 -9.29 -11.36
N PHE A 188 -16.39 -8.39 -10.78
CA PHE A 188 -17.84 -8.34 -11.01
C PHE A 188 -18.16 -8.02 -12.48
N LEU A 189 -17.55 -6.97 -13.03
CA LEU A 189 -17.77 -6.52 -14.41
C LEU A 189 -17.30 -7.54 -15.46
N GLU A 190 -16.20 -8.26 -15.18
CA GLU A 190 -15.71 -9.37 -15.99
C GLU A 190 -16.69 -10.54 -16.01
N CYS A 191 -17.22 -10.95 -14.84
CA CYS A 191 -18.22 -12.01 -14.79
C CYS A 191 -19.48 -11.61 -15.59
N ARG A 192 -19.94 -10.35 -15.47
CA ARG A 192 -21.04 -9.82 -16.29
C ARG A 192 -20.72 -9.86 -17.78
N ARG A 193 -19.49 -9.50 -18.20
CA ARG A 193 -19.04 -9.56 -19.60
C ARG A 193 -19.06 -10.98 -20.15
N LEU A 194 -18.55 -11.95 -19.39
CA LEU A 194 -18.50 -13.36 -19.80
C LEU A 194 -19.90 -14.00 -19.87
N LEU A 195 -20.83 -13.61 -18.98
CA LEU A 195 -22.21 -14.10 -18.98
C LEU A 195 -23.00 -13.80 -20.27
N ALA A 196 -22.54 -12.89 -21.13
CA ALA A 196 -23.19 -12.60 -22.41
C ALA A 196 -23.06 -13.74 -23.44
N GLY A 197 -22.15 -14.72 -23.24
CA GLY A 197 -21.87 -15.81 -24.19
C GLY A 197 -21.81 -17.21 -23.59
N THR A 198 -22.30 -17.42 -22.36
CA THR A 198 -22.21 -18.71 -21.65
C THR A 198 -23.58 -19.28 -21.26
N GLU A 199 -23.75 -20.59 -21.45
CA GLU A 199 -24.97 -21.36 -21.19
C GLU A 199 -24.73 -22.51 -20.19
N GLY A 200 -25.79 -23.16 -19.74
CA GLY A 200 -25.75 -24.33 -18.85
C GLY A 200 -25.04 -24.08 -17.51
N ASP A 201 -24.40 -25.12 -16.95
CA ASP A 201 -23.75 -25.09 -15.64
C ASP A 201 -22.64 -24.03 -15.53
N GLN A 202 -21.99 -23.71 -16.65
CA GLN A 202 -20.97 -22.65 -16.72
C GLN A 202 -21.57 -21.27 -16.44
N ARG A 203 -22.80 -21.02 -16.92
CA ARG A 203 -23.56 -19.81 -16.63
C ARG A 203 -23.90 -19.72 -15.15
N ALA A 204 -24.39 -20.81 -14.56
CA ALA A 204 -24.70 -20.87 -13.13
C ALA A 204 -23.45 -20.63 -12.26
N GLY A 205 -22.32 -21.23 -12.62
CA GLY A 205 -21.03 -21.00 -11.97
C GLY A 205 -20.54 -19.55 -12.07
N LEU A 206 -20.70 -18.91 -13.23
CA LEU A 206 -20.37 -17.49 -13.42
C LEU A 206 -21.32 -16.56 -12.67
N GLN A 207 -22.62 -16.87 -12.60
CA GLN A 207 -23.58 -16.14 -11.76
C GLN A 207 -23.21 -16.22 -10.28
N ALA A 208 -22.91 -17.41 -9.76
CA ALA A 208 -22.48 -17.58 -8.37
C ALA A 208 -21.19 -16.82 -8.05
N LYS A 209 -20.22 -16.79 -8.97
CA LYS A 209 -19.00 -15.96 -8.87
C LYS A 209 -19.31 -14.46 -8.88
N MET A 210 -20.17 -14.00 -9.79
CA MET A 210 -20.59 -12.60 -9.91
C MET A 210 -21.32 -12.13 -8.64
N ASP A 211 -22.27 -12.90 -8.13
CA ASP A 211 -23.01 -12.56 -6.91
C ASP A 211 -22.11 -12.58 -5.67
N ALA A 212 -21.10 -13.47 -5.64
CA ALA A 212 -20.08 -13.45 -4.60
C ALA A 212 -19.20 -12.19 -4.69
N ALA A 213 -18.79 -11.76 -5.88
CA ALA A 213 -18.07 -10.50 -6.09
C ALA A 213 -18.93 -9.29 -5.70
N ALA A 214 -20.21 -9.25 -6.10
CA ALA A 214 -21.16 -8.19 -5.73
C ALA A 214 -21.29 -8.04 -4.21
N ARG A 215 -21.51 -9.15 -3.47
CA ARG A 215 -21.57 -9.15 -2.00
C ARG A 215 -20.29 -8.69 -1.32
N LYS A 216 -19.11 -8.95 -1.91
CA LYS A 216 -17.82 -8.48 -1.37
C LYS A 216 -17.59 -6.99 -1.67
N LEU A 217 -17.97 -6.54 -2.86
CA LEU A 217 -17.89 -5.16 -3.32
C LEU A 217 -18.80 -4.26 -2.47
N ALA A 218 -20.06 -4.65 -2.30
CA ALA A 218 -21.05 -3.91 -1.52
C ALA A 218 -20.65 -3.70 -0.06
N LYS A 219 -20.09 -4.74 0.60
CA LYS A 219 -19.60 -4.67 2.00
C LYS A 219 -18.48 -3.64 2.25
N ARG A 220 -17.90 -3.06 1.20
CA ARG A 220 -16.84 -2.05 1.27
C ARG A 220 -17.32 -0.63 0.95
N LEU A 221 -18.57 -0.48 0.54
CA LEU A 221 -19.22 0.79 0.27
C LEU A 221 -20.03 1.27 1.50
N PRO A 222 -20.35 2.58 1.61
CA PRO A 222 -21.00 3.14 2.80
C PRO A 222 -22.34 2.51 3.19
N ASP A 223 -23.14 2.11 2.20
CA ASP A 223 -24.41 1.42 2.37
C ASP A 223 -24.37 0.08 1.59
N PRO A 224 -24.06 -1.03 2.26
CA PRO A 224 -23.96 -2.34 1.61
C PRO A 224 -25.30 -2.82 1.03
N PHE A 225 -26.43 -2.54 1.68
CA PHE A 225 -27.74 -3.01 1.22
C PHE A 225 -28.15 -2.31 -0.08
N LYS A 226 -28.03 -0.98 -0.11
CA LYS A 226 -28.26 -0.20 -1.34
C LYS A 226 -27.24 -0.56 -2.41
N ALA A 227 -25.98 -0.83 -2.05
CA ALA A 227 -24.97 -1.25 -3.01
C ALA A 227 -25.31 -2.61 -3.66
N GLU A 228 -25.76 -3.62 -2.90
CA GLU A 228 -26.21 -4.91 -3.49
C GLU A 228 -27.39 -4.71 -4.45
N GLN A 229 -28.37 -3.87 -4.09
CA GLN A 229 -29.50 -3.52 -4.97
C GLN A 229 -29.05 -2.84 -6.27
N GLN A 230 -28.15 -1.86 -6.20
CA GLN A 230 -27.67 -1.16 -7.40
C GLN A 230 -26.71 -2.00 -8.25
N LEU A 231 -26.02 -2.99 -7.66
CA LEU A 231 -25.24 -3.99 -8.41
C LEU A 231 -26.13 -4.98 -9.15
N ALA A 232 -27.27 -5.39 -8.57
CA ALA A 232 -28.29 -6.15 -9.28
C ALA A 232 -28.87 -5.33 -10.44
N ALA A 233 -29.18 -4.05 -10.23
CA ALA A 233 -29.61 -3.15 -11.31
C ALA A 233 -28.55 -3.03 -12.42
N LEU A 234 -27.26 -2.91 -12.06
CA LEU A 234 -26.14 -2.84 -13.03
C LEU A 234 -25.94 -4.13 -13.82
N ARG A 235 -26.19 -5.30 -13.22
CA ARG A 235 -26.19 -6.61 -13.90
C ARG A 235 -27.24 -6.63 -15.01
N ASP A 236 -28.43 -6.13 -14.71
CA ASP A 236 -29.62 -6.23 -15.56
C ASP A 236 -29.69 -5.13 -16.66
N VAL A 237 -28.72 -4.20 -16.68
CA VAL A 237 -28.52 -3.25 -17.80
C VAL A 237 -28.26 -4.00 -19.10
N ARG A 238 -29.07 -3.73 -20.14
CA ARG A 238 -28.91 -4.33 -21.48
C ARG A 238 -27.76 -3.74 -22.30
N ASP A 239 -27.38 -2.49 -22.07
CA ASP A 239 -26.22 -1.90 -22.76
C ASP A 239 -24.91 -2.48 -22.20
N ASN A 240 -24.25 -3.28 -23.03
CA ASN A 240 -22.93 -3.85 -22.75
C ASN A 240 -21.81 -2.79 -22.81
N ARG A 241 -22.01 -1.65 -23.48
CA ARG A 241 -21.05 -0.55 -23.50
C ARG A 241 -20.89 0.08 -22.12
N VAL A 242 -21.94 0.10 -21.29
CA VAL A 242 -21.83 0.50 -19.86
C VAL A 242 -20.83 -0.39 -19.11
N ALA A 243 -20.84 -1.72 -19.34
CA ALA A 243 -19.83 -2.61 -18.75
C ALA A 243 -18.43 -2.32 -19.29
N ALA A 244 -18.29 -2.18 -20.62
CA ALA A 244 -17.00 -1.93 -21.26
C ALA A 244 -16.35 -0.62 -20.78
N SER A 245 -17.12 0.47 -20.68
CA SER A 245 -16.62 1.77 -20.24
C SER A 245 -16.33 1.81 -18.73
N LEU A 246 -17.06 1.06 -17.90
CA LEU A 246 -16.70 0.87 -16.49
C LEU A 246 -15.43 0.03 -16.33
N LEU A 247 -15.24 -1.02 -17.14
CA LEU A 247 -13.99 -1.80 -17.18
C LEU A 247 -12.81 -0.90 -17.58
N ALA A 248 -12.95 -0.09 -18.63
CA ALA A 248 -11.92 0.86 -19.06
C ALA A 248 -11.64 1.95 -18.01
N ALA A 249 -12.65 2.45 -17.30
CA ALA A 249 -12.51 3.45 -16.24
C ALA A 249 -11.83 2.90 -14.96
N LEU A 250 -11.81 1.57 -14.78
CA LEU A 250 -11.23 0.88 -13.62
C LEU A 250 -10.01 0.01 -13.96
N ALA A 251 -9.63 -0.10 -15.24
CA ALA A 251 -8.56 -0.98 -15.69
C ALA A 251 -7.23 -0.73 -14.96
N LEU A 252 -6.50 -1.81 -14.67
CA LEU A 252 -5.22 -1.70 -13.98
C LEU A 252 -4.21 -0.99 -14.88
N GLY A 253 -3.68 0.15 -14.44
CA GLY A 253 -2.76 0.96 -15.24
C GLY A 253 -3.43 1.95 -16.19
N ALA A 254 -4.76 2.14 -16.13
CA ALA A 254 -5.42 3.18 -16.90
C ALA A 254 -4.85 4.58 -16.58
N LYS A 255 -4.49 5.34 -17.62
CA LYS A 255 -4.08 6.74 -17.51
C LYS A 255 -5.26 7.60 -17.03
N SER A 256 -4.97 8.63 -16.23
CA SER A 256 -5.97 9.48 -15.57
C SER A 256 -6.98 10.08 -16.54
N GLU A 257 -6.51 10.55 -17.69
CA GLU A 257 -7.37 11.11 -18.74
C GLU A 257 -8.26 10.05 -19.41
N ALA A 258 -7.71 8.90 -19.76
CA ALA A 258 -8.47 7.80 -20.36
C ALA A 258 -9.55 7.27 -19.41
N ALA A 259 -9.21 7.13 -18.12
CA ALA A 259 -10.15 6.74 -17.07
C ALA A 259 -11.25 7.79 -16.85
N ALA A 260 -10.94 9.09 -16.96
CA ALA A 260 -11.91 10.18 -16.88
C ALA A 260 -12.87 10.21 -18.08
N ARG A 261 -12.36 10.00 -19.30
CA ARG A 261 -13.17 9.87 -20.54
C ARG A 261 -14.11 8.65 -20.44
N ALA A 262 -13.59 7.48 -20.06
CA ALA A 262 -14.38 6.26 -19.90
C ALA A 262 -15.44 6.38 -18.78
N ARG A 263 -15.12 7.07 -17.67
CA ARG A 263 -16.10 7.45 -16.63
C ARG A 263 -17.23 8.31 -17.19
N SER A 264 -16.91 9.29 -18.03
CA SER A 264 -17.92 10.19 -18.62
C SER A 264 -18.87 9.42 -19.53
N ASP A 265 -18.33 8.60 -20.45
CA ASP A 265 -19.12 7.75 -21.35
C ASP A 265 -20.02 6.76 -20.58
N ALA A 266 -19.47 6.08 -19.55
CA ALA A 266 -20.27 5.20 -18.70
C ALA A 266 -21.43 5.92 -17.99
N LEU A 267 -21.20 7.14 -17.49
CA LEU A 267 -22.22 7.96 -16.80
C LEU A 267 -23.20 8.68 -17.74
N GLN A 268 -22.87 8.84 -19.02
CA GLN A 268 -23.78 9.36 -20.05
C GLN A 268 -24.71 8.27 -20.60
N ARG A 269 -24.25 7.01 -20.64
CA ARG A 269 -25.04 5.85 -21.10
C ARG A 269 -26.12 5.41 -20.10
N VAL A 270 -25.90 5.64 -18.81
CA VAL A 270 -26.98 5.57 -17.80
C VAL A 270 -27.65 6.93 -17.68
N ASN A 271 -28.94 6.97 -17.35
CA ASN A 271 -29.62 8.24 -17.06
C ASN A 271 -28.91 8.93 -15.89
N SER A 272 -28.35 10.13 -16.14
CA SER A 272 -27.47 10.83 -15.20
C SER A 272 -28.14 11.26 -13.89
N LYS A 273 -29.48 11.27 -13.84
CA LYS A 273 -30.29 11.53 -12.63
C LYS A 273 -30.79 10.26 -11.93
N SER A 274 -30.41 9.07 -12.41
CA SER A 274 -30.85 7.79 -11.82
C SER A 274 -30.08 7.42 -10.55
N PRO A 275 -30.70 6.64 -9.63
CA PRO A 275 -30.00 6.07 -8.47
C PRO A 275 -28.76 5.23 -8.85
N LEU A 276 -28.80 4.61 -10.04
CA LEU A 276 -27.67 3.86 -10.58
C LEU A 276 -26.51 4.80 -10.96
N ALA A 277 -26.77 5.96 -11.56
CA ALA A 277 -25.73 6.93 -11.87
C ALA A 277 -25.05 7.49 -10.60
N ASP A 278 -25.81 7.75 -9.53
CA ASP A 278 -25.25 8.14 -8.24
C ASP A 278 -24.42 7.02 -7.60
N PHE A 279 -24.88 5.78 -7.69
CA PHE A 279 -24.09 4.62 -7.28
C PHE A 279 -22.80 4.47 -8.08
N LEU A 280 -22.82 4.66 -9.40
CA LEU A 280 -21.61 4.59 -10.24
C LEU A 280 -20.63 5.73 -9.91
N ARG A 281 -21.11 6.95 -9.62
CA ARG A 281 -20.26 8.05 -9.13
C ARG A 281 -19.54 7.68 -7.83
N LEU A 282 -20.27 7.09 -6.88
CA LEU A 282 -19.72 6.64 -5.59
C LEU A 282 -18.72 5.50 -5.76
N LEU A 283 -19.07 4.48 -6.56
CA LEU A 283 -18.22 3.34 -6.87
C LEU A 283 -16.90 3.79 -7.50
N LEU A 284 -16.95 4.65 -8.52
CA LEU A 284 -15.76 5.15 -9.21
C LEU A 284 -14.90 6.02 -8.28
N ALA A 285 -15.48 6.91 -7.47
CA ALA A 285 -14.73 7.71 -6.51
C ALA A 285 -13.94 6.84 -5.51
N TYR A 286 -14.52 5.73 -5.05
CA TYR A 286 -13.84 4.81 -4.14
C TYR A 286 -12.84 3.88 -4.86
N ALA A 287 -13.18 3.35 -6.04
CA ALA A 287 -12.41 2.32 -6.73
C ALA A 287 -11.30 2.86 -7.64
N GLN A 288 -11.39 4.10 -8.13
CA GLN A 288 -10.31 4.68 -8.93
C GLN A 288 -9.10 5.03 -8.04
N PRO A 289 -7.85 4.86 -8.54
CA PRO A 289 -6.62 5.13 -7.81
C PRO A 289 -6.27 6.63 -7.72
N SER A 290 -7.27 7.50 -7.50
CA SER A 290 -7.13 8.96 -7.62
C SER A 290 -6.01 9.56 -6.76
N LEU A 291 -5.78 9.03 -5.56
CA LEU A 291 -4.75 9.50 -4.64
C LEU A 291 -3.31 9.32 -5.16
N LEU A 292 -3.05 8.24 -5.90
CA LEU A 292 -1.76 7.94 -6.53
C LEU A 292 -2.02 7.40 -7.94
N PRO A 293 -2.32 8.29 -8.91
CA PRO A 293 -2.67 7.89 -10.26
C PRO A 293 -1.46 7.28 -10.98
N GLN A 294 -1.72 6.59 -12.11
CA GLN A 294 -0.72 5.82 -12.83
C GLN A 294 0.51 6.65 -13.23
N GLU A 295 0.31 7.91 -13.61
CA GLU A 295 1.39 8.82 -13.98
C GLU A 295 2.27 9.21 -12.77
N ALA A 296 1.66 9.41 -11.60
CA ALA A 296 2.38 9.72 -10.36
C ALA A 296 3.10 8.47 -9.81
N ALA A 297 2.52 7.28 -9.98
CA ALA A 297 3.20 6.02 -9.69
C ALA A 297 4.45 5.82 -10.58
N GLY A 298 4.40 6.23 -11.85
CA GLY A 298 5.56 6.27 -12.74
C GLY A 298 6.64 7.25 -12.27
N ALA A 299 6.27 8.50 -11.98
CA ALA A 299 7.19 9.49 -11.45
C ALA A 299 7.81 9.11 -10.08
N LEU A 300 7.08 8.34 -9.26
CA LEU A 300 7.61 7.80 -8.01
C LEU A 300 8.68 6.71 -8.24
N LEU A 301 8.56 5.91 -9.32
CA LEU A 301 9.62 4.98 -9.73
C LEU A 301 10.85 5.72 -10.27
N ASP A 302 10.64 6.80 -11.04
CA ASP A 302 11.72 7.66 -11.54
C ASP A 302 12.51 8.23 -10.33
N LEU A 303 11.84 8.77 -9.30
CA LEU A 303 12.46 9.21 -8.04
C LEU A 303 13.20 8.08 -7.31
N ALA A 304 12.61 6.89 -7.21
CA ALA A 304 13.23 5.73 -6.56
C ALA A 304 14.50 5.22 -7.28
N ALA A 305 14.59 5.48 -8.60
CA ALA A 305 15.76 5.27 -9.45
C ALA A 305 16.77 6.43 -9.44
N GLY A 306 16.52 7.50 -8.67
CA GLY A 306 17.40 8.68 -8.60
C GLY A 306 17.23 9.67 -9.76
N VAL A 307 16.20 9.49 -10.60
CA VAL A 307 15.91 10.34 -11.76
C VAL A 307 14.89 11.41 -11.36
N VAL A 308 15.19 12.69 -11.62
CA VAL A 308 14.21 13.76 -11.42
C VAL A 308 13.06 13.59 -12.42
N PRO A 309 11.80 13.47 -11.96
CA PRO A 309 10.67 13.38 -12.88
C PRO A 309 10.58 14.64 -13.73
N LYS A 310 10.41 14.47 -15.04
CA LYS A 310 10.26 15.61 -15.98
C LYS A 310 9.16 16.55 -15.48
N SER A 311 9.51 17.80 -15.23
CA SER A 311 8.55 18.83 -14.84
C SER A 311 7.64 19.14 -16.03
N GLY A 312 6.41 18.61 -15.97
CA GLY A 312 5.33 19.08 -16.83
C GLY A 312 5.18 20.58 -16.59
N HIS A 313 5.41 21.39 -17.64
CA HIS A 313 5.35 22.85 -17.56
C HIS A 313 3.90 23.29 -17.24
N ALA A 314 3.65 23.56 -15.97
CA ALA A 314 2.43 24.21 -15.48
C ALA A 314 2.75 25.62 -14.96
N ALA A 315 3.58 26.36 -15.71
CA ALA A 315 3.78 27.80 -15.53
C ALA A 315 2.79 28.55 -16.44
N GLY A 316 1.97 29.41 -15.85
CA GLY A 316 0.67 29.81 -16.41
C GLY A 316 0.68 30.51 -17.78
N ARG A 317 -0.35 30.21 -18.57
CA ARG A 317 -1.00 31.19 -19.46
C ARG A 317 -2.16 31.84 -18.71
N ILE A 318 -1.86 32.93 -18.00
CA ILE A 318 -2.86 33.98 -17.70
C ILE A 318 -2.79 34.96 -18.88
N GLY A 319 -3.93 35.31 -19.44
CA GLY A 319 -4.00 35.84 -20.80
C GLY A 319 -3.44 37.25 -21.02
N ARG A 320 -3.18 37.55 -22.29
CA ARG A 320 -3.30 38.89 -22.89
C ARG A 320 -4.09 38.75 -24.18
N GLY A 321 -4.99 39.70 -24.43
CA GLY A 321 -5.54 39.94 -25.76
C GLY A 321 -4.62 40.86 -26.58
N GLY A 322 -5.00 41.09 -27.83
CA GLY A 322 -4.14 41.68 -28.86
C GLY A 322 -3.30 40.60 -29.57
N ASP A 323 -3.14 40.58 -30.90
CA ASP A 323 -3.63 41.55 -31.90
C ASP A 323 -3.96 40.86 -33.24
N VAL A 324 -4.56 41.65 -34.16
CA VAL A 324 -5.01 41.24 -35.49
C VAL A 324 -3.85 41.21 -36.48
N GLU A 325 -3.64 40.07 -37.14
CA GLU A 325 -2.94 39.84 -38.41
C GLU A 325 -3.37 38.42 -38.85
N GLY A 326 -3.94 38.13 -40.02
CA GLY A 326 -3.87 38.81 -41.31
C GLY A 326 -3.37 37.78 -42.34
N ARG A 327 -4.29 37.03 -42.98
CA ARG A 327 -4.04 36.10 -44.10
C ARG A 327 -5.34 35.54 -44.71
N ASP A 328 -5.85 36.27 -45.68
CA ASP A 328 -6.11 35.86 -47.08
C ASP A 328 -6.62 34.43 -47.35
N ASP A 329 -7.80 34.40 -47.97
CA ASP A 329 -8.24 33.60 -49.12
C ASP A 329 -8.31 32.05 -49.04
N ALA A 330 -9.55 31.56 -48.93
CA ALA A 330 -10.10 30.57 -49.87
C ALA A 330 -11.64 30.59 -49.85
N GLU A 331 -12.25 30.59 -51.03
CA GLU A 331 -13.70 30.69 -51.26
C GLU A 331 -14.45 29.38 -50.94
N GLY A 332 -15.77 29.48 -50.72
CA GLY A 332 -16.65 28.34 -50.45
C GLY A 332 -18.06 28.79 -50.10
N GLU A 333 -18.86 29.10 -51.12
CA GLU A 333 -20.30 29.37 -51.02
C GLU A 333 -21.06 28.13 -50.50
N GLU A 334 -22.12 28.34 -49.72
CA GLU A 334 -23.46 27.77 -49.97
C GLU A 334 -24.50 28.39 -49.01
N ASP A 335 -25.73 28.55 -49.51
CA ASP A 335 -26.80 29.37 -48.91
C ASP A 335 -27.52 28.72 -47.71
N GLU A 336 -28.16 29.54 -46.87
CA GLU A 336 -29.61 29.42 -46.62
C GLU A 336 -30.23 30.69 -45.98
N GLU A 337 -31.48 31.00 -46.36
CA GLU A 337 -32.17 32.27 -46.06
C GLU A 337 -33.00 32.28 -44.76
N LYS A 338 -33.50 33.49 -44.40
CA LYS A 338 -34.68 33.80 -43.54
C LYS A 338 -34.52 33.51 -42.03
N GLU A 339 -35.13 34.23 -41.10
CA GLU A 339 -36.03 35.41 -41.02
C GLU A 339 -35.66 36.10 -39.67
N GLY A 340 -35.95 37.36 -39.32
CA GLY A 340 -36.96 38.33 -39.74
C GLY A 340 -37.42 39.11 -38.49
N SER A 341 -37.69 40.42 -38.62
CA SER A 341 -38.04 41.40 -37.56
C SER A 341 -36.91 41.81 -36.57
N GLY A 342 -36.80 43.07 -36.13
CA GLY A 342 -37.55 44.29 -36.50
C GLY A 342 -37.96 45.14 -35.29
N GLY A 343 -37.71 46.46 -35.34
CA GLY A 343 -38.06 47.45 -34.30
C GLY A 343 -36.79 48.08 -33.69
N SER A 344 -36.37 49.27 -34.15
CA SER A 344 -36.79 50.60 -33.65
C SER A 344 -36.22 50.94 -32.26
N GLY A 345 -35.51 52.03 -32.04
CA GLY A 345 -35.28 53.23 -32.86
C GLY A 345 -35.25 54.46 -31.93
N GLU A 346 -34.69 55.57 -32.40
CA GLU A 346 -34.71 56.90 -31.75
C GLU A 346 -33.92 57.05 -30.42
N ASP A 347 -33.41 58.22 -30.02
CA ASP A 347 -32.72 59.35 -30.70
C ASP A 347 -32.23 60.31 -29.57
N VAL A 348 -31.00 60.85 -29.63
CA VAL A 348 -30.67 62.29 -29.93
C VAL A 348 -30.55 63.23 -28.70
N GLU A 349 -29.33 63.78 -28.53
CA GLU A 349 -28.99 65.18 -28.11
C GLU A 349 -29.46 65.71 -26.71
N ASP A 350 -28.85 66.71 -26.05
CA ASP A 350 -27.51 67.33 -26.15
C ASP A 350 -27.18 68.16 -24.87
N GLU A 351 -25.99 68.78 -24.83
CA GLU A 351 -25.69 70.08 -24.16
C GLU A 351 -25.81 70.22 -22.62
N GLU A 352 -25.19 71.18 -21.91
CA GLU A 352 -23.89 71.89 -22.05
C GLU A 352 -23.53 72.46 -20.66
N GLY A 353 -22.31 72.98 -20.42
CA GLY A 353 -22.03 73.69 -19.14
C GLY A 353 -20.56 73.93 -18.79
N ALA A 354 -20.03 75.09 -19.17
CA ALA A 354 -18.60 75.42 -19.08
C ALA A 354 -18.12 76.10 -17.76
N GLY A 355 -16.80 75.98 -17.49
CA GLY A 355 -15.95 77.07 -16.97
C GLY A 355 -15.19 76.81 -15.65
N ALA A 356 -13.96 77.29 -15.41
CA ALA A 356 -13.04 78.08 -16.25
C ALA A 356 -11.54 78.05 -15.81
N ARG A 357 -10.64 78.12 -16.80
CA ARG A 357 -9.32 78.82 -16.90
C ARG A 357 -8.24 78.83 -15.77
N GLY A 358 -7.02 78.44 -16.16
CA GLY A 358 -5.72 79.10 -15.83
C GLY A 358 -4.58 78.17 -15.33
N GLY A 359 -3.32 78.22 -15.79
CA GLY A 359 -2.71 78.95 -16.92
C GLY A 359 -1.20 78.64 -17.17
N LYS A 360 -0.80 78.62 -18.45
CA LYS A 360 0.53 78.88 -19.09
C LYS A 360 1.89 78.36 -18.50
N ARG A 361 2.51 77.49 -19.32
CA ARG A 361 3.89 77.57 -19.92
C ARG A 361 5.19 77.16 -19.17
N ARG A 362 5.81 76.09 -19.71
CA ARG A 362 7.21 75.92 -20.21
C ARG A 362 8.42 76.44 -19.39
N ARG A 363 9.43 75.56 -19.20
CA ARG A 363 10.80 75.73 -19.78
C ARG A 363 11.65 74.43 -19.80
N ARG A 364 12.69 74.43 -20.64
CA ARG A 364 13.76 73.40 -20.79
C ARG A 364 15.08 73.92 -20.19
N GLY A 365 16.02 73.02 -19.89
CA GLY A 365 17.45 73.27 -19.58
C GLY A 365 17.93 72.33 -18.46
N ALA A 366 18.81 71.33 -18.64
CA ALA A 366 20.17 71.27 -19.21
C ALA A 366 21.25 71.89 -18.29
N GLY A 367 22.26 71.10 -17.85
CA GLY A 367 23.46 71.66 -17.19
C GLY A 367 24.19 70.79 -16.14
N ALA A 368 25.00 69.83 -16.60
CA ALA A 368 26.36 69.46 -16.13
C ALA A 368 26.84 69.56 -14.65
N ARG A 369 27.52 68.47 -14.21
CA ARG A 369 28.75 68.38 -13.37
C ARG A 369 28.72 68.95 -11.93
N ALA A 370 29.60 68.57 -10.99
CA ALA A 370 30.36 67.34 -10.68
C ALA A 370 31.02 67.57 -9.30
N GLY A 371 31.15 66.55 -8.44
CA GLY A 371 31.85 66.72 -7.14
C GLY A 371 31.67 65.53 -6.19
N ALA A 372 32.74 64.81 -5.89
CA ALA A 372 32.68 63.50 -5.23
C ALA A 372 33.01 63.54 -3.72
N ARG A 373 32.43 62.61 -2.95
CA ARG A 373 33.08 62.09 -1.73
C ARG A 373 32.72 60.63 -1.44
N LYS A 374 33.75 59.77 -1.49
CA LYS A 374 33.89 58.47 -0.77
C LYS A 374 33.34 58.60 0.68
N GLN A 375 32.77 57.62 1.39
CA GLN A 375 32.60 56.15 1.31
C GLN A 375 31.33 55.81 2.18
N ARG A 376 30.75 54.61 2.32
CA ARG A 376 31.05 53.20 1.94
C ARG A 376 29.74 52.39 1.97
N LYS A 377 29.46 51.49 1.02
CA LYS A 377 28.61 50.28 1.26
C LYS A 377 28.93 49.22 0.21
N VAL A 378 28.97 47.94 0.63
CA VAL A 378 29.36 46.81 -0.21
C VAL A 378 28.11 46.19 -0.86
N GLU A 379 27.97 46.35 -2.17
CA GLU A 379 27.08 45.55 -3.01
C GLU A 379 27.87 45.19 -4.27
N ALA A 380 28.19 43.90 -4.43
CA ALA A 380 28.84 43.37 -5.61
C ALA A 380 27.80 42.60 -6.43
N THR A 381 27.34 43.22 -7.52
CA THR A 381 26.53 42.58 -8.54
C THR A 381 27.38 41.64 -9.40
N GLY A 382 27.08 40.35 -9.36
CA GLY A 382 27.32 39.39 -10.44
C GLY A 382 26.02 38.60 -10.58
N GLY A 383 25.33 38.64 -11.72
CA GLY A 383 25.84 38.06 -12.95
C GLY A 383 25.15 36.71 -13.11
N ALA A 384 23.86 36.75 -13.47
CA ALA A 384 23.07 35.55 -13.71
C ALA A 384 23.54 34.94 -15.04
N GLN A 385 24.57 34.09 -14.94
CA GLN A 385 25.03 33.28 -16.05
C GLN A 385 24.06 32.12 -16.21
N GLU A 386 23.47 32.01 -17.40
CA GLU A 386 22.74 30.80 -17.80
C GLU A 386 23.72 29.64 -17.78
N GLY A 387 23.51 28.70 -16.85
CA GLY A 387 24.31 27.49 -16.73
C GLY A 387 23.66 26.37 -17.52
N ASP A 388 24.43 25.75 -18.42
CA ASP A 388 24.03 24.56 -19.15
C ASP A 388 23.61 23.41 -18.21
N GLY A 389 22.76 22.53 -18.71
CA GLY A 389 22.08 21.51 -17.92
C GLY A 389 22.99 20.38 -17.41
N GLU A 390 23.67 20.60 -16.28
CA GLU A 390 24.02 19.49 -15.40
C GLU A 390 22.75 18.90 -14.77
N GLY A 391 22.53 17.62 -15.00
CA GLY A 391 21.34 16.92 -14.52
C GLY A 391 21.31 16.81 -12.99
N SER A 392 20.61 17.74 -12.35
CA SER A 392 20.35 17.76 -10.90
C SER A 392 19.98 16.36 -10.38
N ALA A 393 20.89 15.75 -9.63
CA ALA A 393 20.66 14.42 -9.06
C ALA A 393 19.63 14.48 -7.93
N VAL A 394 18.75 13.48 -7.83
CA VAL A 394 17.85 13.35 -6.67
C VAL A 394 18.69 13.04 -5.43
N ALA A 395 18.51 13.81 -4.36
CA ALA A 395 19.19 13.57 -3.08
C ALA A 395 18.94 12.13 -2.57
N PRO A 396 19.96 11.43 -2.03
CA PRO A 396 19.87 10.00 -1.73
C PRO A 396 18.73 9.66 -0.74
N GLU A 397 18.51 10.51 0.27
CA GLU A 397 17.40 10.39 1.23
C GLU A 397 16.01 10.39 0.53
N VAL A 398 15.85 11.19 -0.52
CA VAL A 398 14.59 11.31 -1.27
C VAL A 398 14.37 10.08 -2.14
N ALA A 399 15.44 9.56 -2.77
CA ALA A 399 15.39 8.31 -3.50
C ALA A 399 15.09 7.12 -2.58
N GLU A 400 15.70 7.05 -1.40
CA GLU A 400 15.43 5.99 -0.42
C GLU A 400 13.99 6.07 0.13
N ALA A 401 13.52 7.27 0.47
CA ALA A 401 12.13 7.48 0.87
C ALA A 401 11.15 7.07 -0.24
N ALA A 402 11.42 7.41 -1.51
CA ALA A 402 10.63 6.94 -2.65
C ALA A 402 10.64 5.40 -2.77
N ARG A 403 11.81 4.75 -2.63
CA ARG A 403 11.91 3.28 -2.54
C ARG A 403 11.07 2.74 -1.38
N ALA A 404 11.06 3.38 -0.22
CA ALA A 404 10.23 2.99 0.93
C ALA A 404 8.72 3.10 0.62
N VAL A 405 8.26 4.18 0.00
CA VAL A 405 6.86 4.33 -0.48
C VAL A 405 6.50 3.18 -1.43
N CYS A 406 7.29 2.96 -2.49
CA CYS A 406 7.07 1.85 -3.43
C CYS A 406 7.05 0.48 -2.73
N ARG A 407 7.98 0.23 -1.79
CA ARG A 407 8.06 -1.02 -1.00
C ARG A 407 6.85 -1.22 -0.10
N GLN A 408 6.23 -0.16 0.41
CA GLN A 408 5.08 -0.25 1.31
C GLN A 408 3.76 -0.33 0.53
N VAL A 409 3.55 0.56 -0.44
CA VAL A 409 2.36 0.59 -1.31
C VAL A 409 2.23 -0.72 -2.11
N SER A 410 3.30 -1.26 -2.68
CA SER A 410 3.23 -2.52 -3.45
C SER A 410 2.82 -3.75 -2.65
N LYS A 411 2.96 -3.75 -1.31
CA LYS A 411 2.53 -4.88 -0.47
C LYS A 411 1.00 -5.00 -0.39
N SER A 412 0.30 -3.87 -0.46
CA SER A 412 -1.14 -3.74 -0.23
C SER A 412 -1.94 -3.36 -1.50
N ALA A 413 -1.33 -2.58 -2.40
CA ALA A 413 -1.96 -2.02 -3.59
C ALA A 413 -1.09 -2.25 -4.84
N GLY A 414 -0.67 -3.49 -5.07
CA GLY A 414 0.24 -3.86 -6.17
C GLY A 414 -0.26 -3.49 -7.58
N GLY A 415 -1.58 -3.40 -7.79
CA GLY A 415 -2.18 -2.99 -9.06
C GLY A 415 -1.85 -1.56 -9.51
N LEU A 416 -1.39 -0.68 -8.60
CA LEU A 416 -0.99 0.71 -8.90
C LEU A 416 0.27 0.82 -9.79
N PHE A 417 0.97 -0.29 -10.04
CA PHE A 417 2.18 -0.31 -10.87
C PHE A 417 1.98 -1.08 -12.18
N ALA A 418 0.74 -1.41 -12.55
CA ALA A 418 0.43 -2.27 -13.69
C ALA A 418 0.99 -1.76 -15.04
N GLY A 419 0.70 -0.52 -15.39
CA GLY A 419 1.25 0.13 -16.60
C GLY A 419 2.64 0.74 -16.39
N GLN A 420 3.54 0.06 -15.66
CA GLN A 420 4.94 0.47 -15.48
C GLN A 420 5.94 -0.64 -15.88
N THR A 421 5.49 -1.64 -16.65
CA THR A 421 6.28 -2.80 -17.08
C THR A 421 7.62 -2.41 -17.72
N GLU A 422 7.64 -1.43 -18.63
CA GLU A 422 8.86 -0.95 -19.29
C GLU A 422 9.86 -0.34 -18.30
N ARG A 423 9.42 0.57 -17.42
CA ARG A 423 10.26 1.16 -16.36
C ARG A 423 10.82 0.08 -15.44
N LEU A 424 9.98 -0.85 -15.01
CA LEU A 424 10.39 -1.95 -14.13
C LEU A 424 11.35 -2.91 -14.85
N SER A 425 11.19 -3.14 -16.15
CA SER A 425 12.13 -3.90 -16.97
C SER A 425 13.50 -3.20 -17.08
N ALA A 426 13.53 -1.88 -17.30
CA ALA A 426 14.77 -1.09 -17.31
C ALA A 426 15.49 -1.11 -15.94
N MET A 427 14.74 -1.03 -14.83
CA MET A 427 15.26 -1.19 -13.47
C MET A 427 15.81 -2.60 -13.20
N LEU A 428 15.22 -3.66 -13.78
CA LEU A 428 15.75 -5.03 -13.72
C LEU A 428 17.01 -5.21 -14.58
N ALA A 429 17.00 -4.67 -15.80
CA ALA A 429 18.13 -4.69 -16.72
C ALA A 429 19.36 -4.07 -16.05
N GLY A 430 19.16 -2.95 -15.37
CA GLY A 430 20.16 -2.24 -14.57
C GLY A 430 20.55 -0.88 -15.13
N GLY A 431 19.65 -0.22 -15.90
CA GLY A 431 19.80 1.16 -16.39
C GLY A 431 21.06 1.39 -17.25
N ALA A 432 20.91 1.40 -18.57
CA ALA A 432 22.01 1.74 -19.48
C ALA A 432 22.46 3.20 -19.29
N ARG A 433 23.49 3.40 -18.45
CA ARG A 433 24.45 4.50 -18.57
C ARG A 433 25.74 3.93 -19.16
N ASP A 434 25.83 3.93 -20.49
CA ASP A 434 27.12 3.90 -21.16
C ASP A 434 27.80 5.26 -20.93
N GLY A 435 28.40 5.40 -19.75
CA GLY A 435 29.31 6.47 -19.39
C GLY A 435 30.65 5.84 -19.05
N GLY A 436 31.52 5.69 -20.05
CA GLY A 436 32.88 5.21 -19.83
C GLY A 436 33.66 6.24 -19.00
N GLY A 437 33.87 5.95 -17.71
CA GLY A 437 34.45 6.90 -16.77
C GLY A 437 34.92 6.24 -15.48
N ASP A 438 36.20 5.86 -15.49
CA ASP A 438 37.08 5.53 -14.36
C ASP A 438 36.73 4.38 -13.40
N LYS A 439 37.72 3.54 -13.11
CA LYS A 439 37.59 2.34 -12.27
C LYS A 439 38.29 2.52 -10.94
N GLY A 440 37.57 3.02 -9.94
CA GLY A 440 38.07 3.08 -8.57
C GLY A 440 37.01 3.47 -7.55
N SER A 441 36.79 2.63 -6.54
CA SER A 441 35.88 2.80 -5.39
C SER A 441 34.38 2.98 -5.65
N GLY A 442 33.94 3.58 -6.76
CA GLY A 442 32.51 3.82 -7.04
C GLY A 442 31.72 2.58 -7.50
N GLU A 443 32.37 1.59 -8.12
CA GLU A 443 31.67 0.44 -8.73
C GLU A 443 30.92 -0.43 -7.71
N GLU A 444 31.39 -0.52 -6.45
CA GLU A 444 30.77 -1.38 -5.42
C GLU A 444 29.50 -0.76 -4.83
N GLU A 445 29.53 0.54 -4.49
CA GLU A 445 28.37 1.27 -3.96
C GLU A 445 27.28 1.41 -5.03
N GLU A 446 27.68 1.67 -6.29
CA GLU A 446 26.76 1.65 -7.42
C GLU A 446 26.19 0.24 -7.66
N GLY A 447 27.01 -0.81 -7.49
CA GLY A 447 26.58 -2.21 -7.53
C GLY A 447 25.52 -2.54 -6.48
N ALA A 448 25.69 -2.08 -5.24
CA ALA A 448 24.72 -2.24 -4.15
C ALA A 448 23.41 -1.51 -4.46
N ALA A 449 23.47 -0.25 -4.90
CA ALA A 449 22.30 0.54 -5.28
C ALA A 449 21.54 -0.08 -6.47
N ARG A 450 22.24 -0.58 -7.50
CA ARG A 450 21.66 -1.35 -8.62
C ARG A 450 21.01 -2.65 -8.12
N GLY A 451 21.60 -3.31 -7.12
CA GLY A 451 21.04 -4.49 -6.45
C GLY A 451 19.72 -4.20 -5.72
N GLU A 452 19.64 -3.11 -4.97
CA GLU A 452 18.39 -2.63 -4.35
C GLU A 452 17.30 -2.35 -5.39
N LEU A 453 17.66 -1.66 -6.48
CA LEU A 453 16.74 -1.27 -7.54
C LEU A 453 16.13 -2.50 -8.22
N ARG A 454 16.95 -3.50 -8.53
CA ARG A 454 16.51 -4.82 -9.04
C ARG A 454 15.58 -5.53 -8.06
N ALA A 455 15.88 -5.51 -6.76
CA ALA A 455 15.02 -6.11 -5.74
C ALA A 455 13.68 -5.40 -5.60
N LEU A 456 13.66 -4.08 -5.72
CA LEU A 456 12.44 -3.27 -5.73
C LEU A 456 11.60 -3.57 -6.98
N ALA A 457 12.19 -3.54 -8.17
CA ALA A 457 11.50 -3.80 -9.43
C ALA A 457 10.90 -5.21 -9.47
N ALA A 458 11.66 -6.23 -9.07
CA ALA A 458 11.17 -7.60 -8.95
C ALA A 458 10.03 -7.70 -7.92
N GLN A 459 10.13 -7.02 -6.76
CA GLN A 459 9.04 -6.98 -5.78
C GLN A 459 7.77 -6.39 -6.38
N LEU A 460 7.85 -5.23 -7.03
CA LEU A 460 6.74 -4.52 -7.66
C LEU A 460 6.05 -5.40 -8.71
N LEU A 461 6.82 -5.97 -9.64
CA LEU A 461 6.31 -6.91 -10.65
C LEU A 461 5.62 -8.12 -10.01
N SER A 462 6.23 -8.77 -9.02
CA SER A 462 5.64 -9.94 -8.34
C SER A 462 4.34 -9.64 -7.58
N ARG A 463 4.13 -8.36 -7.21
CA ARG A 463 2.92 -7.90 -6.51
C ARG A 463 1.82 -7.53 -7.48
N TRP A 464 2.14 -6.81 -8.55
CA TRP A 464 1.23 -6.55 -9.65
C TRP A 464 0.77 -7.85 -10.31
N ALA A 465 1.70 -8.73 -10.68
CA ALA A 465 1.44 -10.00 -11.34
C ALA A 465 0.42 -10.87 -10.57
N ARG A 466 0.55 -10.92 -9.23
CA ARG A 466 -0.39 -11.64 -8.36
C ARG A 466 -1.81 -11.06 -8.39
N VAL A 467 -1.94 -9.73 -8.49
CA VAL A 467 -3.25 -9.07 -8.63
C VAL A 467 -3.81 -9.32 -10.03
N ALA A 468 -2.96 -9.23 -11.06
CA ALA A 468 -3.32 -9.49 -12.45
C ALA A 468 -3.78 -10.93 -12.70
N ALA A 469 -3.12 -11.93 -12.10
CA ALA A 469 -3.51 -13.34 -12.17
C ALA A 469 -4.85 -13.68 -11.50
N GLY A 470 -5.41 -12.75 -10.71
CA GLY A 470 -6.76 -12.85 -10.17
C GLY A 470 -7.85 -12.25 -11.07
N LEU A 471 -7.49 -11.73 -12.24
CA LEU A 471 -8.37 -11.09 -13.22
C LEU A 471 -8.21 -11.73 -14.61
N SER A 472 -9.17 -11.51 -15.48
CA SER A 472 -9.09 -11.91 -16.90
C SER A 472 -7.94 -11.17 -17.61
N PRO A 473 -7.26 -11.82 -18.59
CA PRO A 473 -6.20 -11.18 -19.37
C PRO A 473 -6.59 -9.82 -19.97
N SER A 474 -7.84 -9.59 -20.36
CA SER A 474 -8.26 -8.30 -20.93
C SER A 474 -8.12 -7.11 -19.96
N CYS A 475 -8.27 -7.34 -18.65
CA CYS A 475 -8.20 -6.29 -17.63
C CYS A 475 -6.78 -6.14 -17.04
N ALA A 476 -5.93 -7.15 -17.22
CA ALA A 476 -4.51 -7.10 -16.92
C ALA A 476 -3.68 -6.48 -18.08
N ALA A 477 -3.98 -6.85 -19.32
CA ALA A 477 -3.25 -6.42 -20.52
C ALA A 477 -3.59 -4.99 -20.95
N ALA A 478 -4.73 -4.43 -20.55
CA ALA A 478 -5.09 -3.03 -20.78
C ALA A 478 -4.06 -2.02 -20.21
N GLY A 479 -3.25 -2.44 -19.22
CA GLY A 479 -2.12 -1.65 -18.72
C GLY A 479 -0.81 -1.83 -19.50
N ALA A 480 -0.67 -2.90 -20.28
CA ALA A 480 0.55 -3.21 -21.04
C ALA A 480 0.50 -2.67 -22.48
N ALA A 481 -0.66 -2.68 -23.13
CA ALA A 481 -0.84 -2.24 -24.51
C ALA A 481 -1.21 -0.75 -24.62
N SER A 482 -0.30 0.17 -24.22
CA SER A 482 -0.56 1.61 -24.31
C SER A 482 -0.11 2.25 -25.63
N ALA A 483 -0.73 1.90 -26.77
CA ALA A 483 -0.86 2.78 -27.96
C ALA A 483 -1.61 2.10 -29.13
N GLN A 484 -2.94 2.25 -29.18
CA GLN A 484 -3.70 2.43 -30.44
C GLN A 484 -5.16 2.77 -30.13
N PRO A 485 -5.79 3.74 -30.83
CA PRO A 485 -7.24 3.86 -30.85
C PRO A 485 -7.81 2.67 -31.63
N ALA A 486 -8.92 2.09 -31.16
CA ALA A 486 -9.62 1.04 -31.88
C ALA A 486 -10.30 1.62 -33.13
N ALA A 487 -9.58 1.63 -34.26
CA ALA A 487 -10.16 1.83 -35.58
C ALA A 487 -11.01 0.60 -35.95
N GLY A 488 -12.14 0.83 -36.61
CA GLY A 488 -13.13 -0.21 -36.85
C GLY A 488 -12.77 -1.17 -37.99
N SER A 489 -13.03 -2.46 -37.76
CA SER A 489 -13.47 -3.42 -38.77
C SER A 489 -14.68 -4.15 -38.18
N GLY A 490 -15.70 -4.54 -38.93
CA GLY A 490 -15.71 -5.03 -40.29
C GLY A 490 -16.27 -6.45 -40.21
N ALA A 491 -17.44 -6.68 -40.81
CA ALA A 491 -18.21 -7.89 -40.54
C ALA A 491 -17.67 -9.12 -41.27
N GLY A 492 -17.90 -10.30 -40.65
CA GLY A 492 -17.91 -11.59 -41.33
C GLY A 492 -16.62 -12.40 -41.26
N GLU A 493 -16.61 -13.42 -40.38
CA GLU A 493 -16.51 -14.83 -40.77
C GLU A 493 -16.66 -15.76 -39.53
N ARG A 494 -17.23 -16.95 -39.72
CA ARG A 494 -17.40 -17.97 -38.68
C ARG A 494 -16.43 -19.13 -38.91
N PRO A 495 -15.58 -19.49 -37.94
CA PRO A 495 -15.02 -20.83 -37.85
C PRO A 495 -15.96 -21.79 -37.10
N LEU A 496 -15.87 -23.08 -37.44
CA LEU A 496 -16.77 -24.13 -36.98
C LEU A 496 -16.37 -24.77 -35.64
N ARG A 497 -17.35 -25.50 -35.09
CA ARG A 497 -17.39 -26.13 -33.77
C ARG A 497 -16.42 -27.32 -33.61
N GLN A 498 -15.35 -27.12 -32.84
CA GLN A 498 -14.63 -28.16 -32.07
C GLN A 498 -14.29 -27.53 -30.70
N GLY A 499 -14.22 -28.21 -29.57
CA GLY A 499 -14.49 -29.59 -29.16
C GLY A 499 -14.37 -29.61 -27.62
N ARG A 500 -15.05 -30.52 -26.90
CA ARG A 500 -15.04 -30.53 -25.43
C ARG A 500 -13.60 -30.65 -24.88
N GLY A 501 -13.10 -29.62 -24.20
CA GLY A 501 -11.77 -29.64 -23.56
C GLY A 501 -11.24 -28.28 -23.04
N ALA A 502 -11.57 -27.17 -23.69
CA ALA A 502 -10.96 -25.87 -23.41
C ALA A 502 -11.45 -25.11 -22.14
N ALA A 503 -12.56 -25.54 -21.52
CA ALA A 503 -13.26 -24.74 -20.51
C ALA A 503 -12.62 -24.72 -19.10
N ALA A 504 -11.71 -25.65 -18.79
CA ALA A 504 -10.92 -25.60 -17.56
C ALA A 504 -9.76 -24.59 -17.68
N ALA A 505 -9.11 -24.54 -18.85
CA ALA A 505 -7.98 -23.65 -19.12
C ALA A 505 -8.35 -22.16 -19.14
N ALA A 506 -9.60 -21.82 -19.47
CA ALA A 506 -10.07 -20.43 -19.47
C ALA A 506 -10.09 -19.75 -18.08
N ALA A 507 -9.94 -20.51 -16.99
CA ALA A 507 -9.74 -19.99 -15.64
C ALA A 507 -8.26 -19.87 -15.23
N GLU A 508 -7.33 -20.41 -16.04
CA GLU A 508 -5.87 -20.43 -15.81
C GLU A 508 -5.10 -19.65 -16.89
N GLY A 509 -5.80 -18.87 -17.72
CA GLY A 509 -5.19 -17.99 -18.70
C GLY A 509 -4.33 -16.93 -18.01
N ALA A 510 -3.00 -17.09 -18.10
CA ALA A 510 -2.07 -16.16 -17.49
C ALA A 510 -2.24 -14.74 -18.09
N PRO A 511 -2.11 -13.67 -17.29
CA PRO A 511 -2.57 -12.33 -17.65
C PRO A 511 -1.93 -11.72 -18.90
N LEU A 512 -0.85 -12.32 -19.41
CA LEU A 512 -0.06 -11.85 -20.54
C LEU A 512 0.29 -12.93 -21.59
N ALA A 513 -0.31 -14.12 -21.52
CA ALA A 513 0.08 -15.26 -22.37
C ALA A 513 -0.07 -15.03 -23.90
N GLU A 514 -0.88 -14.04 -24.30
CA GLU A 514 -1.19 -13.75 -25.71
C GLU A 514 -0.38 -12.57 -26.29
N GLY A 515 0.51 -11.93 -25.51
CA GLY A 515 1.29 -10.74 -25.88
C GLY A 515 2.76 -11.01 -26.26
N GLY A 516 3.02 -12.01 -27.10
CA GLY A 516 4.33 -12.68 -27.21
C GLY A 516 5.58 -11.83 -27.53
N ALA A 517 5.47 -10.71 -28.25
CA ALA A 517 6.64 -9.96 -28.74
C ALA A 517 7.22 -8.95 -27.72
N ALA A 518 6.37 -8.19 -27.02
CA ALA A 518 6.81 -7.10 -26.15
C ALA A 518 7.31 -7.56 -24.77
N LEU A 519 7.05 -8.83 -24.41
CA LEU A 519 7.21 -9.35 -23.05
C LEU A 519 8.31 -10.40 -22.90
N GLU A 520 8.86 -10.90 -24.00
CA GLU A 520 10.00 -11.80 -23.98
C GLU A 520 11.27 -11.15 -23.37
N PRO A 521 11.57 -9.85 -23.58
CA PRO A 521 12.65 -9.16 -22.87
C PRO A 521 12.46 -9.14 -21.35
N LEU A 522 11.20 -9.01 -20.88
CA LEU A 522 10.87 -9.04 -19.45
C LEU A 522 11.04 -10.45 -18.87
N ARG A 523 10.62 -11.49 -19.61
CA ARG A 523 10.85 -12.90 -19.25
C ARG A 523 12.33 -13.21 -19.08
N ALA A 524 13.15 -12.85 -20.06
CA ALA A 524 14.59 -13.06 -20.05
C ALA A 524 15.26 -12.30 -18.89
N ALA A 525 14.89 -11.04 -18.66
CA ALA A 525 15.39 -10.24 -17.53
C ALA A 525 15.04 -10.88 -16.18
N LEU A 526 13.81 -11.39 -16.03
CA LEU A 526 13.37 -12.08 -14.82
C LEU A 526 14.10 -13.42 -14.60
N LEU A 527 14.32 -14.23 -15.65
CA LEU A 527 15.08 -15.48 -15.55
C LEU A 527 16.54 -15.24 -15.16
N ARG A 528 17.18 -14.19 -15.70
CA ARG A 528 18.53 -13.76 -15.30
C ARG A 528 18.54 -13.33 -13.83
N VAL A 529 17.61 -12.48 -13.40
CA VAL A 529 17.53 -12.02 -12.00
C VAL A 529 17.16 -13.14 -11.03
N ALA A 530 16.41 -14.16 -11.46
CA ALA A 530 16.13 -15.37 -10.68
C ALA A 530 17.38 -16.25 -10.48
N SER A 531 18.37 -16.15 -11.37
CA SER A 531 19.60 -16.95 -11.33
C SER A 531 20.76 -16.22 -10.63
N GLU A 532 21.00 -14.96 -11.01
CA GLU A 532 22.19 -14.17 -10.66
C GLU A 532 21.88 -12.90 -9.84
N GLY A 533 20.59 -12.60 -9.64
CA GLY A 533 20.17 -11.39 -8.92
C GLY A 533 20.35 -11.50 -7.40
N PRO A 534 20.32 -10.37 -6.67
CA PRO A 534 20.44 -10.39 -5.22
C PRO A 534 19.29 -11.18 -4.57
N PRO A 535 19.46 -11.78 -3.37
CA PRO A 535 18.54 -12.79 -2.85
C PRO A 535 17.08 -12.34 -2.72
N LYS A 536 16.84 -11.07 -2.38
CA LYS A 536 15.48 -10.50 -2.37
C LYS A 536 14.89 -10.45 -3.79
N ALA A 537 15.66 -10.02 -4.79
CA ALA A 537 15.24 -9.95 -6.19
C ALA A 537 14.98 -11.34 -6.78
N ALA A 538 15.89 -12.30 -6.59
CA ALA A 538 15.78 -13.64 -7.18
C ALA A 538 14.48 -14.35 -6.78
N ARG A 539 14.13 -14.32 -5.49
CA ARG A 539 12.84 -14.82 -4.97
C ARG A 539 11.64 -14.12 -5.61
N HIS A 540 11.71 -12.80 -5.77
CA HIS A 540 10.61 -12.02 -6.34
C HIS A 540 10.49 -12.22 -7.86
N ALA A 541 11.59 -12.45 -8.56
CA ALA A 541 11.60 -12.72 -10.00
C ALA A 541 10.91 -14.05 -10.34
N VAL A 542 11.21 -15.13 -9.61
CA VAL A 542 10.48 -16.42 -9.72
C VAL A 542 8.99 -16.24 -9.47
N ALA A 543 8.62 -15.48 -8.43
CA ALA A 543 7.21 -15.20 -8.14
C ALA A 543 6.52 -14.40 -9.26
N ALA A 544 7.21 -13.42 -9.86
CA ALA A 544 6.70 -12.67 -11.01
C ALA A 544 6.52 -13.59 -12.23
N LEU A 545 7.50 -14.45 -12.54
CA LEU A 545 7.41 -15.43 -13.62
C LEU A 545 6.18 -16.33 -13.46
N HIS A 546 6.00 -16.95 -12.30
CA HIS A 546 4.86 -17.82 -12.03
C HIS A 546 3.50 -17.11 -12.23
N PHE A 547 3.32 -15.90 -11.70
CA PHE A 547 2.05 -15.19 -11.81
C PHE A 547 1.81 -14.51 -13.18
N LEU A 548 2.85 -14.17 -13.96
CA LEU A 548 2.69 -13.53 -15.28
C LEU A 548 2.46 -14.55 -16.41
N TYR A 549 3.10 -15.72 -16.34
CA TYR A 549 3.11 -16.72 -17.40
C TYR A 549 2.35 -18.02 -17.03
N GLY A 550 1.93 -18.17 -15.76
CA GLY A 550 1.13 -19.33 -15.31
C GLY A 550 1.83 -20.67 -15.59
N ALA A 551 1.07 -21.67 -16.03
CA ALA A 551 1.59 -23.00 -16.33
C ALA A 551 2.70 -23.01 -17.42
N ALA A 552 2.70 -22.06 -18.36
CA ALA A 552 3.62 -22.05 -19.50
C ALA A 552 5.11 -21.95 -19.09
N ILE A 553 5.42 -21.35 -17.94
CA ILE A 553 6.80 -21.22 -17.43
C ILE A 553 7.20 -22.36 -16.48
N HIS A 554 6.29 -23.29 -16.12
CA HIS A 554 6.57 -24.28 -15.08
C HIS A 554 7.69 -25.25 -15.46
N GLN A 555 7.82 -25.64 -16.74
CA GLN A 555 8.91 -26.49 -17.22
C GLN A 555 10.28 -25.78 -17.13
N GLU A 556 10.33 -24.48 -17.45
CA GLU A 556 11.53 -23.66 -17.33
C GLU A 556 11.91 -23.38 -15.88
N LEU A 557 10.93 -23.14 -15.00
CA LEU A 557 11.19 -23.03 -13.56
C LEU A 557 11.63 -24.37 -12.95
N GLY A 558 11.16 -25.52 -13.47
CA GLY A 558 11.64 -26.85 -13.09
C GLY A 558 13.09 -27.10 -13.51
N SER A 559 13.46 -26.77 -14.75
CA SER A 559 14.85 -26.89 -15.21
C SER A 559 15.79 -25.90 -14.51
N LEU A 560 15.30 -24.69 -14.19
CA LEU A 560 15.99 -23.73 -13.32
C LEU A 560 16.19 -24.30 -11.91
N CYS A 561 15.16 -24.90 -11.29
CA CYS A 561 15.24 -25.51 -9.96
C CYS A 561 16.43 -26.48 -9.86
N GLY A 562 16.51 -27.44 -10.79
CA GLY A 562 17.60 -28.41 -10.83
C GLY A 562 18.99 -27.79 -11.07
N ARG A 563 19.08 -26.72 -11.88
CA ARG A 563 20.36 -25.98 -12.05
C ARG A 563 20.78 -25.26 -10.77
N LEU A 564 19.86 -24.55 -10.12
CA LEU A 564 20.13 -23.81 -8.89
C LEU A 564 20.53 -24.76 -7.75
N ALA A 565 19.80 -25.88 -7.59
CA ALA A 565 20.09 -26.91 -6.59
C ALA A 565 21.48 -27.54 -6.81
N ARG A 566 21.85 -27.88 -8.04
CA ARG A 566 23.22 -28.36 -8.37
C ARG A 566 24.31 -27.30 -8.12
N GLY A 567 23.96 -26.01 -8.14
CA GLY A 567 24.87 -24.92 -7.79
C GLY A 567 25.17 -24.78 -6.30
N LEU A 568 24.37 -25.37 -5.41
CA LEU A 568 24.55 -25.34 -3.95
C LEU A 568 25.63 -26.33 -3.51
N THR A 569 26.88 -26.04 -3.84
CA THR A 569 28.04 -26.84 -3.44
C THR A 569 28.60 -26.36 -2.10
N PRO A 570 29.13 -27.26 -1.22
CA PRO A 570 29.67 -26.86 0.08
C PRO A 570 30.76 -25.78 0.02
N LYS A 571 31.57 -25.77 -1.06
CA LYS A 571 32.61 -24.76 -1.29
C LYS A 571 32.08 -23.34 -1.51
N ARG A 572 30.81 -23.20 -1.91
CA ARG A 572 30.14 -21.92 -2.22
C ARG A 572 29.15 -21.49 -1.12
N ALA A 573 29.21 -22.10 0.06
CA ALA A 573 28.23 -21.85 1.12
C ALA A 573 28.21 -20.39 1.63
N GLY A 574 29.36 -19.69 1.55
CA GLY A 574 29.48 -18.26 1.88
C GLY A 574 29.19 -17.30 0.71
N ASP A 575 28.97 -17.81 -0.51
CA ASP A 575 28.84 -16.96 -1.70
C ASP A 575 27.48 -16.24 -1.75
N ALA A 576 27.48 -14.97 -2.15
CA ALA A 576 26.26 -14.20 -2.41
C ALA A 576 25.33 -14.90 -3.42
N LEU A 577 25.90 -15.66 -4.37
CA LEU A 577 25.15 -16.44 -5.36
C LEU A 577 24.41 -17.64 -4.73
N ALA A 578 24.99 -18.30 -3.72
CA ALA A 578 24.31 -19.39 -3.02
C ALA A 578 23.09 -18.88 -2.23
N LEU A 579 23.20 -17.71 -1.60
CA LEU A 579 22.06 -17.02 -0.98
C LEU A 579 20.96 -16.69 -2.01
N ALA A 580 21.34 -16.27 -3.22
CA ALA A 580 20.40 -16.01 -4.31
C ALA A 580 19.67 -17.30 -4.76
N HIS A 581 20.42 -18.40 -4.96
CA HIS A 581 19.87 -19.70 -5.29
C HIS A 581 18.89 -20.22 -4.23
N VAL A 582 19.25 -20.19 -2.94
CA VAL A 582 18.36 -20.58 -1.83
C VAL A 582 17.07 -19.75 -1.84
N HIS A 583 17.18 -18.45 -2.12
CA HIS A 583 16.02 -17.56 -2.20
C HIS A 583 15.14 -17.82 -3.44
N ALA A 584 15.72 -18.10 -4.60
CA ALA A 584 14.97 -18.50 -5.79
C ALA A 584 14.26 -19.85 -5.59
N LEU A 585 14.98 -20.87 -5.08
CA LEU A 585 14.42 -22.17 -4.70
C LEU A 585 13.27 -22.03 -3.68
N SER A 586 13.34 -21.05 -2.76
CA SER A 586 12.25 -20.77 -1.83
C SER A 586 10.97 -20.29 -2.50
N ALA A 587 11.05 -19.59 -3.64
CA ALA A 587 9.89 -19.25 -4.43
C ALA A 587 9.43 -20.45 -5.27
N ILE A 588 10.35 -21.23 -5.85
CA ILE A 588 9.99 -22.42 -6.62
C ILE A 588 9.21 -23.40 -5.73
N GLY A 589 9.72 -23.82 -4.56
CA GLY A 589 8.99 -24.72 -3.67
C GLY A 589 7.67 -24.17 -3.12
N GLN A 590 7.54 -22.84 -3.05
CA GLN A 590 6.28 -22.20 -2.67
C GLN A 590 5.19 -22.30 -3.75
N TYR A 591 5.57 -22.28 -5.03
CA TYR A 591 4.65 -22.17 -6.18
C TYR A 591 4.53 -23.44 -7.04
N ILE A 592 5.61 -24.22 -7.12
CA ILE A 592 5.76 -25.44 -7.91
C ILE A 592 6.46 -26.47 -7.02
N PRO A 593 5.75 -27.03 -6.01
CA PRO A 593 6.36 -27.86 -4.97
C PRO A 593 6.98 -29.15 -5.53
N ASP A 594 6.38 -29.75 -6.56
CA ASP A 594 6.90 -30.96 -7.20
C ASP A 594 8.24 -30.77 -7.88
N ALA A 595 8.52 -29.56 -8.39
CA ALA A 595 9.82 -29.22 -8.95
C ALA A 595 10.90 -29.08 -7.87
N LEU A 596 10.54 -28.78 -6.62
CA LEU A 596 11.50 -28.72 -5.51
C LEU A 596 11.64 -30.07 -4.78
N ALA A 597 10.60 -30.90 -4.72
CA ALA A 597 10.57 -32.11 -3.89
C ALA A 597 11.83 -33.02 -4.02
N PRO A 598 12.36 -33.32 -5.22
CA PRO A 598 13.59 -34.12 -5.38
C PRO A 598 14.87 -33.47 -4.82
N HIS A 599 14.80 -32.19 -4.44
CA HIS A 599 15.91 -31.38 -3.94
C HIS A 599 15.66 -30.86 -2.51
N SER A 600 14.51 -31.16 -1.90
CA SER A 600 14.13 -30.65 -0.57
C SER A 600 15.10 -31.07 0.54
N GLU A 601 15.50 -32.35 0.58
CA GLU A 601 16.41 -32.87 1.60
C GLU A 601 17.82 -32.24 1.47
N ALA A 602 18.38 -32.22 0.25
CA ALA A 602 19.68 -31.60 -0.03
C ALA A 602 19.70 -30.08 0.22
N LEU A 603 18.60 -29.37 -0.09
CA LEU A 603 18.47 -27.93 0.22
C LEU A 603 18.43 -27.70 1.74
N SER A 604 17.75 -28.58 2.48
CA SER A 604 17.71 -28.50 3.94
C SER A 604 19.11 -28.70 4.53
N GLU A 605 19.77 -29.81 4.18
CA GLU A 605 21.14 -30.12 4.65
C GLU A 605 22.13 -29.01 4.30
N PHE A 606 22.08 -28.48 3.07
CA PHE A 606 22.94 -27.37 2.65
C PHE A 606 22.73 -26.13 3.53
N VAL A 607 21.48 -25.75 3.80
CA VAL A 607 21.20 -24.56 4.62
C VAL A 607 21.63 -24.80 6.07
N THR A 608 21.21 -25.89 6.71
CA THR A 608 21.50 -26.14 8.13
C THR A 608 22.96 -26.44 8.39
N ASN A 609 23.58 -27.34 7.61
CA ASN A 609 24.88 -27.92 7.93
C ASN A 609 26.06 -27.22 7.22
N ARG A 610 25.80 -26.39 6.19
CA ARG A 610 26.85 -25.71 5.40
C ARG A 610 26.72 -24.19 5.45
N LEU A 611 25.56 -23.64 5.13
CA LEU A 611 25.37 -22.18 5.02
C LEU A 611 25.36 -21.48 6.38
N LEU A 612 24.70 -22.04 7.40
CA LEU A 612 24.70 -21.43 8.74
C LEU A 612 26.10 -21.39 9.37
N GLY A 613 26.92 -22.42 9.15
CA GLY A 613 28.32 -22.47 9.58
C GLY A 613 29.31 -21.73 8.68
N ALA A 614 28.91 -21.26 7.49
CA ALA A 614 29.79 -20.54 6.58
C ALA A 614 29.97 -19.07 6.99
N TYR A 615 31.17 -18.54 6.79
CA TYR A 615 31.42 -17.10 6.80
C TYR A 615 30.84 -16.45 5.53
N ILE A 616 30.13 -15.33 5.67
CA ILE A 616 29.49 -14.63 4.55
C ILE A 616 30.06 -13.21 4.47
N SER A 617 30.97 -12.99 3.52
CA SER A 617 31.67 -11.72 3.33
C SER A 617 30.69 -10.57 3.03
N HIS A 618 30.91 -9.41 3.65
CA HIS A 618 30.17 -8.19 3.36
C HIS A 618 30.55 -7.66 1.95
N PRO A 619 29.60 -7.36 1.06
CA PRO A 619 29.89 -6.63 -0.19
C PRO A 619 30.19 -5.17 0.16
N GLY A 620 31.45 -4.77 -0.01
CA GLY A 620 31.98 -3.48 0.44
C GLY A 620 32.71 -3.59 1.78
N ASN A 621 34.05 -3.62 1.72
CA ASN A 621 34.93 -3.55 2.89
C ASN A 621 35.45 -2.11 3.08
N GLY A 622 34.54 -1.17 3.30
CA GLY A 622 34.84 0.19 3.75
C GLY A 622 34.48 0.30 5.23
N GLY A 623 35.37 0.85 6.05
CA GLY A 623 35.22 0.90 7.51
C GLY A 623 34.05 1.79 7.99
N GLY A 624 32.83 1.25 7.96
CA GLY A 624 31.66 1.84 8.59
C GLY A 624 31.70 1.66 10.11
N GLY A 625 32.23 2.65 10.81
CA GLY A 625 32.34 2.61 12.27
C GLY A 625 30.97 2.60 12.96
N GLY A 626 30.80 1.72 13.96
CA GLY A 626 29.86 1.92 15.06
C GLY A 626 28.37 2.06 14.72
N ALA A 627 27.87 1.46 13.63
CA ALA A 627 26.43 1.38 13.41
C ALA A 627 25.76 0.57 14.53
N GLU A 628 24.77 1.16 15.21
CA GLU A 628 24.06 0.53 16.33
C GLU A 628 23.28 -0.70 15.84
N LEU A 629 23.68 -1.88 16.31
CA LEU A 629 23.04 -3.14 15.91
C LEU A 629 21.60 -3.18 16.42
N SER A 630 20.68 -3.69 15.60
CA SER A 630 19.29 -3.89 15.99
C SER A 630 18.78 -5.25 15.53
N VAL A 631 17.67 -5.72 16.12
CA VAL A 631 17.01 -6.97 15.69
C VAL A 631 16.52 -6.90 14.24
N ALA A 632 16.29 -5.68 13.72
CA ALA A 632 15.96 -5.45 12.31
C ALA A 632 17.21 -5.53 11.40
N GLU A 633 18.34 -5.05 11.89
CA GLU A 633 19.62 -4.89 11.19
C GLU A 633 20.78 -5.47 12.02
N PRO A 634 20.85 -6.80 12.20
CA PRO A 634 21.82 -7.47 13.09
C PRO A 634 23.22 -7.63 12.48
N GLY A 635 23.59 -6.76 11.53
CA GLY A 635 24.72 -6.94 10.63
C GLY A 635 24.43 -7.88 9.45
N PHE A 636 25.24 -7.77 8.39
CA PHE A 636 24.99 -8.43 7.09
C PHE A 636 24.93 -9.96 7.16
N GLU A 637 25.93 -10.60 7.79
CA GLU A 637 26.02 -12.06 7.87
C GLU A 637 24.82 -12.67 8.62
N VAL A 638 24.50 -12.14 9.80
CA VAL A 638 23.36 -12.60 10.60
C VAL A 638 22.04 -12.34 9.86
N ALA A 639 21.91 -11.19 9.17
CA ALA A 639 20.74 -10.89 8.35
C ALA A 639 20.60 -11.86 7.16
N ALA A 640 21.70 -12.29 6.54
CA ALA A 640 21.75 -13.28 5.47
C ALA A 640 21.38 -14.69 5.95
N LYS A 641 21.96 -15.16 7.06
CA LYS A 641 21.62 -16.46 7.70
C LYS A 641 20.15 -16.49 8.14
N CYS A 642 19.68 -15.44 8.80
CA CYS A 642 18.25 -15.24 9.09
C CYS A 642 17.37 -15.21 7.81
N GLY A 643 17.90 -14.69 6.70
CA GLY A 643 17.29 -14.75 5.37
C GLY A 643 17.09 -16.18 4.89
N ALA A 644 18.16 -16.98 4.90
CA ALA A 644 18.18 -18.38 4.49
C ALA A 644 17.23 -19.26 5.33
N ILE A 645 17.20 -19.12 6.65
CA ILE A 645 16.24 -19.83 7.54
C ILE A 645 14.78 -19.58 7.09
N ARG A 646 14.44 -18.32 6.82
CA ARG A 646 13.09 -17.92 6.36
C ARG A 646 12.82 -18.27 4.90
N ALA A 647 13.86 -18.52 4.11
CA ALA A 647 13.77 -19.01 2.74
C ALA A 647 13.54 -20.52 2.73
N LEU A 648 14.28 -21.33 3.49
CA LEU A 648 14.06 -22.76 3.64
C LEU A 648 12.64 -23.07 4.14
N ALA A 649 12.20 -22.40 5.21
CA ALA A 649 10.84 -22.52 5.74
C ALA A 649 9.74 -22.24 4.69
N ARG A 650 10.04 -21.35 3.72
CA ARG A 650 9.15 -21.01 2.62
C ARG A 650 9.20 -22.06 1.51
N ALA A 651 10.39 -22.53 1.16
CA ALA A 651 10.63 -23.58 0.17
C ALA A 651 9.82 -24.84 0.52
N LEU A 652 9.87 -25.23 1.80
CA LEU A 652 9.18 -26.40 2.35
C LEU A 652 7.69 -26.17 2.66
N THR A 653 7.13 -24.98 2.36
CA THR A 653 5.70 -24.67 2.61
C THR A 653 5.01 -24.17 1.33
N PRO A 654 4.34 -25.06 0.58
CA PRO A 654 3.58 -24.70 -0.62
C PRO A 654 2.42 -23.73 -0.32
N GLU A 655 2.13 -22.78 -1.22
CA GLU A 655 1.06 -21.76 -1.05
C GLU A 655 -0.32 -22.23 -1.53
N ILE A 656 -0.41 -23.21 -2.43
CA ILE A 656 -1.67 -23.77 -2.94
C ILE A 656 -2.26 -24.72 -1.90
N ASP A 657 -3.48 -24.48 -1.42
CA ASP A 657 -4.14 -25.28 -0.35
C ASP A 657 -4.58 -26.71 -0.81
N GLY A 658 -4.04 -27.21 -1.92
CA GLY A 658 -4.27 -28.55 -2.48
C GLY A 658 -3.08 -29.50 -2.26
N ASP A 659 -3.36 -30.80 -2.47
CA ASP A 659 -2.50 -31.98 -2.42
C ASP A 659 -1.75 -32.29 -1.11
N GLU A 660 -1.42 -33.58 -0.98
CA GLU A 660 -0.52 -34.09 0.05
C GLU A 660 0.89 -33.52 -0.16
N VAL A 661 1.57 -33.18 0.94
CA VAL A 661 2.95 -32.71 0.82
C VAL A 661 3.85 -33.91 0.49
N ARG A 662 4.63 -33.78 -0.59
CA ARG A 662 5.64 -34.77 -1.03
C ARG A 662 6.52 -35.26 0.13
N VAL A 663 6.76 -36.57 0.20
CA VAL A 663 7.43 -37.25 1.34
C VAL A 663 8.85 -36.71 1.57
N GLU A 664 9.55 -36.41 0.49
CA GLU A 664 10.89 -35.81 0.47
C GLU A 664 10.89 -34.43 1.16
N THR A 665 9.85 -33.62 0.89
CA THR A 665 9.62 -32.32 1.54
C THR A 665 9.20 -32.48 3.00
N ILE A 666 8.46 -33.54 3.36
CA ILE A 666 8.12 -33.85 4.77
C ILE A 666 9.40 -34.18 5.56
N ARG A 667 10.26 -35.07 5.05
CA ARG A 667 11.53 -35.46 5.72
C ARG A 667 12.44 -34.25 5.94
N ALA A 668 12.63 -33.45 4.88
CA ALA A 668 13.37 -32.20 4.95
C ALA A 668 12.79 -31.24 6.01
N THR A 669 11.46 -31.20 6.14
CA THR A 669 10.78 -30.36 7.14
C THR A 669 11.01 -30.87 8.56
N CYS A 670 10.96 -32.18 8.82
CA CYS A 670 11.24 -32.74 10.15
C CYS A 670 12.67 -32.40 10.60
N ALA A 671 13.68 -32.68 9.77
CA ALA A 671 15.08 -32.35 10.08
C ALA A 671 15.28 -30.84 10.33
N PHE A 672 14.60 -29.98 9.56
CA PHE A 672 14.66 -28.53 9.78
C PHE A 672 13.92 -28.08 11.05
N ILE A 673 12.87 -28.78 11.49
CA ILE A 673 12.18 -28.51 12.76
C ILE A 673 13.09 -28.78 13.97
N ASP A 674 13.98 -29.76 13.88
CA ASP A 674 14.97 -30.05 14.94
C ASP A 674 16.08 -28.98 15.00
N GLU A 675 16.48 -28.42 13.85
CA GLU A 675 17.33 -27.22 13.80
C GLU A 675 16.60 -26.00 14.39
N LEU A 676 15.32 -25.78 14.02
CA LEU A 676 14.53 -24.66 14.53
C LEU A 676 14.33 -24.70 16.05
N GLN A 677 14.28 -25.89 16.66
CA GLN A 677 14.25 -26.02 18.12
C GLN A 677 15.54 -25.50 18.75
N ARG A 678 16.70 -25.92 18.23
CA ARG A 678 18.02 -25.43 18.68
C ARG A 678 18.18 -23.92 18.47
N LEU A 679 17.72 -23.38 17.34
CA LEU A 679 17.75 -21.94 17.04
C LEU A 679 16.72 -21.08 17.79
N LEU A 680 15.78 -21.69 18.52
CA LEU A 680 14.82 -21.00 19.37
C LEU A 680 15.21 -20.98 20.84
N ASP A 681 16.18 -21.81 21.24
CA ASP A 681 16.68 -21.86 22.59
C ASP A 681 17.33 -20.50 22.97
N VAL A 682 17.08 -20.07 24.21
CA VAL A 682 17.64 -18.84 24.78
C VAL A 682 18.90 -19.16 25.60
N GLU A 683 19.01 -20.39 26.12
CA GLU A 683 20.13 -20.83 26.96
C GLU A 683 21.28 -21.43 26.12
N ALA A 684 20.98 -21.91 24.91
CA ALA A 684 21.94 -22.52 23.98
C ALA A 684 22.03 -21.75 22.65
N PRO A 685 22.75 -20.62 22.58
CA PRO A 685 22.97 -19.90 21.32
C PRO A 685 23.76 -20.75 20.32
N PRO A 686 23.52 -20.58 19.00
CA PRO A 686 24.11 -21.46 17.99
C PRO A 686 25.63 -21.27 17.84
N GLU A 687 26.36 -22.38 17.73
CA GLU A 687 27.84 -22.45 17.66
C GLU A 687 28.48 -21.59 16.56
N TRP A 688 27.75 -21.30 15.48
CA TRP A 688 28.22 -20.48 14.36
C TRP A 688 28.08 -18.97 14.59
N LEU A 689 27.47 -18.56 15.69
CA LEU A 689 27.42 -17.18 16.14
C LEU A 689 28.64 -16.90 17.03
N PRO A 690 29.31 -15.74 16.95
CA PRO A 690 30.42 -15.42 17.84
C PRO A 690 30.01 -15.50 19.32
N ALA A 691 30.87 -16.04 20.18
CA ALA A 691 30.60 -16.18 21.62
C ALA A 691 30.42 -14.84 22.38
N HIS A 692 30.59 -13.71 21.69
CA HIS A 692 30.39 -12.35 22.17
C HIS A 692 29.43 -11.56 21.25
N ALA A 693 28.55 -12.26 20.52
CA ALA A 693 27.54 -11.64 19.69
C ALA A 693 26.63 -10.73 20.53
N ALA A 694 26.15 -9.65 19.92
CA ALA A 694 25.22 -8.75 20.60
C ALA A 694 23.85 -9.45 20.80
N PRO A 695 23.13 -9.20 21.89
CA PRO A 695 21.85 -9.86 22.16
C PRO A 695 20.81 -9.61 21.05
N GLU A 696 20.91 -8.50 20.32
CA GLU A 696 20.11 -8.18 19.14
C GLU A 696 20.34 -9.18 17.98
N GLN A 697 21.56 -9.70 17.85
CA GLN A 697 21.92 -10.68 16.82
C GLN A 697 21.34 -12.05 17.12
N GLU A 698 21.52 -12.54 18.35
CA GLU A 698 20.86 -13.76 18.82
C GLU A 698 19.34 -13.65 18.71
N GLY A 699 18.78 -12.53 19.18
CA GLY A 699 17.35 -12.23 19.09
C GLY A 699 16.86 -12.22 17.64
N ALA A 700 17.65 -11.73 16.69
CA ALA A 700 17.30 -11.79 15.27
C ALA A 700 17.26 -13.24 14.74
N VAL A 701 18.13 -14.13 15.22
CA VAL A 701 18.11 -15.57 14.89
C VAL A 701 16.89 -16.25 15.49
N ARG A 702 16.61 -16.08 16.79
CA ARG A 702 15.40 -16.61 17.45
C ARG A 702 14.12 -16.10 16.76
N LEU A 703 14.07 -14.82 16.41
CA LEU A 703 12.98 -14.23 15.63
C LEU A 703 12.86 -14.82 14.22
N ALA A 704 13.97 -15.15 13.56
CA ALA A 704 13.95 -15.81 12.25
C ALA A 704 13.42 -17.25 12.35
N ALA A 705 13.82 -17.99 13.38
CA ALA A 705 13.35 -19.35 13.66
C ALA A 705 11.86 -19.39 14.02
N ALA A 706 11.40 -18.51 14.92
CA ALA A 706 9.97 -18.40 15.27
C ALA A 706 9.10 -18.04 14.05
N ARG A 707 9.62 -17.17 13.18
CA ARG A 707 8.98 -16.83 11.90
C ARG A 707 8.97 -17.96 10.88
N ALA A 708 9.93 -18.88 10.95
CA ALA A 708 9.95 -20.12 10.18
C ALA A 708 8.90 -21.13 10.71
N VAL A 709 8.79 -21.32 12.03
CA VAL A 709 7.72 -22.14 12.64
C VAL A 709 6.33 -21.64 12.22
N LEU A 710 6.05 -20.33 12.35
CA LEU A 710 4.78 -19.72 11.89
C LEU A 710 4.54 -19.83 10.37
N ARG A 711 5.56 -20.18 9.57
CA ARG A 711 5.42 -20.48 8.14
C ARG A 711 5.10 -21.97 7.95
N LEU A 712 5.90 -22.88 8.51
CA LEU A 712 5.74 -24.33 8.39
C LEU A 712 4.36 -24.82 8.85
N VAL A 713 3.87 -24.28 9.97
CA VAL A 713 2.56 -24.54 10.57
C VAL A 713 1.37 -24.42 9.59
N ARG A 714 1.51 -23.71 8.47
CA ARG A 714 0.48 -23.65 7.41
C ARG A 714 0.18 -25.00 6.75
N ARG A 715 1.16 -25.90 6.71
CA ARG A 715 1.08 -27.22 6.04
C ARG A 715 1.57 -28.37 6.90
N HIS A 716 2.32 -28.07 7.97
CA HIS A 716 3.02 -29.05 8.81
C HIS A 716 2.62 -28.98 10.29
N ASP A 717 1.47 -28.40 10.64
CA ASP A 717 1.04 -28.31 12.05
C ASP A 717 0.96 -29.68 12.74
N VAL A 718 0.51 -30.71 12.01
CA VAL A 718 0.45 -32.12 12.44
C VAL A 718 1.82 -32.80 12.55
N ARG A 719 2.90 -32.10 12.19
CA ARG A 719 4.30 -32.55 12.31
C ARG A 719 5.10 -31.70 13.29
N LEU A 720 4.51 -30.62 13.83
CA LEU A 720 5.21 -29.73 14.78
C LEU A 720 5.22 -30.40 16.17
N PRO A 721 6.39 -30.74 16.73
CA PRO A 721 6.48 -31.35 18.04
C PRO A 721 6.18 -30.32 19.15
N GLN A 722 5.78 -30.81 20.32
CA GLN A 722 5.38 -29.97 21.45
C GLN A 722 6.47 -28.97 21.91
N PRO A 723 7.77 -29.33 21.99
CA PRO A 723 8.83 -28.37 22.30
C PRO A 723 8.91 -27.22 21.28
N ALA A 724 8.85 -27.50 19.98
CA ALA A 724 8.89 -26.46 18.94
C ALA A 724 7.69 -25.50 19.01
N TYR A 725 6.51 -26.00 19.40
CA TYR A 725 5.33 -25.16 19.66
C TYR A 725 5.53 -24.26 20.89
N CYS A 726 6.01 -24.82 22.00
CA CYS A 726 6.25 -24.08 23.26
C CYS A 726 7.35 -23.02 23.10
N LEU A 727 8.51 -23.39 22.54
CA LEU A 727 9.63 -22.46 22.29
C LEU A 727 9.22 -21.31 21.36
N ALA A 728 8.48 -21.60 20.28
CA ALA A 728 7.96 -20.55 19.41
C ALA A 728 6.98 -19.61 20.13
N ALA A 729 6.19 -20.11 21.09
CA ALA A 729 5.31 -19.30 21.92
C ALA A 729 6.09 -18.41 22.89
N LEU A 730 7.15 -18.92 23.52
CA LEU A 730 8.02 -18.20 24.46
C LEU A 730 8.73 -16.99 23.83
N THR A 731 8.85 -16.90 22.50
CA THR A 731 9.33 -15.67 21.84
C THR A 731 8.41 -14.45 22.01
N MET A 732 7.19 -14.62 22.53
CA MET A 732 6.36 -13.52 23.06
C MET A 732 6.91 -12.92 24.37
N GLN A 733 7.88 -13.58 25.01
CA GLN A 733 8.54 -13.21 26.25
C GLN A 733 10.08 -13.18 26.10
N ASP A 734 10.61 -13.17 24.87
CA ASP A 734 12.05 -13.08 24.58
C ASP A 734 12.72 -11.93 25.38
N PRO A 735 13.93 -12.13 25.92
CA PRO A 735 14.63 -11.07 26.65
C PRO A 735 14.75 -9.77 25.85
N VAL A 736 14.94 -9.86 24.52
CA VAL A 736 15.08 -8.71 23.64
C VAL A 736 13.71 -8.10 23.32
N VAL A 737 13.50 -6.86 23.78
CA VAL A 737 12.25 -6.10 23.66
C VAL A 737 11.73 -6.06 22.22
N ASP A 738 12.65 -5.90 21.26
CA ASP A 738 12.31 -5.82 19.84
C ASP A 738 11.90 -7.16 19.22
N VAL A 739 12.43 -8.29 19.73
CA VAL A 739 11.98 -9.63 19.29
C VAL A 739 10.51 -9.81 19.67
N ARG A 740 10.12 -9.52 20.91
CA ARG A 740 8.72 -9.60 21.37
C ARG A 740 7.80 -8.75 20.50
N ARG A 741 8.18 -7.49 20.23
CA ARG A 741 7.44 -6.55 19.38
C ARG A 741 7.25 -7.09 17.95
N LEU A 742 8.35 -7.52 17.34
CA LEU A 742 8.43 -7.96 15.94
C LEU A 742 7.85 -9.37 15.72
N PHE A 743 7.81 -10.20 16.76
CA PHE A 743 7.11 -11.48 16.77
C PHE A 743 5.61 -11.29 16.98
N ALA A 744 5.17 -10.53 18.00
CA ALA A 744 3.76 -10.27 18.27
C ALA A 744 3.01 -9.71 17.05
N ALA A 745 3.60 -8.73 16.35
CA ALA A 745 3.04 -8.19 15.11
C ALA A 745 2.92 -9.24 13.99
N LYS A 746 3.86 -10.19 13.93
CA LYS A 746 3.87 -11.26 12.94
C LYS A 746 2.91 -12.40 13.29
N LEU A 747 2.77 -12.71 14.57
CA LEU A 747 1.80 -13.65 15.13
C LEU A 747 0.38 -13.13 14.91
N ALA A 748 0.11 -11.84 15.13
CA ALA A 748 -1.20 -11.21 14.82
C ALA A 748 -1.59 -11.40 13.35
N ALA A 749 -0.65 -11.18 12.42
CA ALA A 749 -0.86 -11.42 10.99
C ALA A 749 -1.06 -12.90 10.64
N ALA A 750 -0.45 -13.83 11.38
CA ALA A 750 -0.68 -15.28 11.22
C ALA A 750 -2.06 -15.69 11.74
N ILE A 751 -2.44 -15.25 12.94
CA ILE A 751 -3.76 -15.44 13.54
C ILE A 751 -4.85 -14.94 12.58
N HIS A 752 -4.72 -13.72 12.05
CA HIS A 752 -5.66 -13.16 11.07
C HIS A 752 -5.76 -14.01 9.78
N TYR A 753 -4.62 -14.42 9.22
CA TYR A 753 -4.55 -15.27 8.01
C TYR A 753 -5.34 -16.58 8.17
N PHE A 754 -5.29 -17.21 9.33
CA PHE A 754 -6.06 -18.42 9.61
C PHE A 754 -7.52 -18.11 10.00
N ASN A 755 -7.79 -17.02 10.72
CA ASN A 755 -9.14 -16.66 11.19
C ASN A 755 -10.11 -16.36 10.03
N VAL A 756 -9.62 -15.82 8.92
CA VAL A 756 -10.45 -15.54 7.73
C VAL A 756 -10.71 -16.78 6.86
N ARG A 757 -10.10 -17.93 7.19
CA ARG A 757 -10.22 -19.19 6.42
C ARG A 757 -10.98 -20.24 7.26
N PRO A 758 -12.21 -20.64 6.87
CA PRO A 758 -13.05 -21.51 7.72
C PRO A 758 -12.40 -22.80 8.20
N ARG A 759 -11.56 -23.44 7.37
CA ARG A 759 -10.86 -24.71 7.70
C ARG A 759 -9.78 -24.58 8.78
N TYR A 760 -9.31 -23.38 9.12
CA TYR A 760 -8.16 -23.18 10.00
C TYR A 760 -8.50 -22.50 11.33
N HIS A 761 -9.76 -22.57 11.76
CA HIS A 761 -10.21 -21.92 12.99
C HIS A 761 -9.51 -22.46 14.26
N GLN A 762 -9.31 -23.78 14.39
CA GLN A 762 -8.58 -24.37 15.51
C GLN A 762 -7.12 -23.89 15.55
N LEU A 763 -6.47 -23.83 14.39
CA LEU A 763 -5.10 -23.33 14.27
C LEU A 763 -5.01 -21.83 14.59
N SER A 764 -6.02 -21.05 14.21
CA SER A 764 -6.14 -19.65 14.63
C SER A 764 -6.22 -19.53 16.16
N ALA A 765 -6.97 -20.40 16.84
CA ALA A 765 -7.05 -20.46 18.30
C ALA A 765 -5.74 -20.93 18.97
N LYS A 766 -5.07 -21.94 18.41
CA LYS A 766 -3.73 -22.43 18.85
C LYS A 766 -2.68 -21.31 18.81
N LEU A 767 -2.69 -20.49 17.76
CA LEU A 767 -1.79 -19.32 17.67
C LEU A 767 -2.25 -18.12 18.51
N ALA A 768 -3.56 -17.95 18.73
CA ALA A 768 -4.07 -16.95 19.66
C ALA A 768 -3.65 -17.24 21.11
N ALA A 769 -3.57 -18.51 21.51
CA ALA A 769 -3.05 -18.91 22.82
C ALA A 769 -1.61 -18.43 23.05
N MET A 770 -0.72 -18.52 22.05
CA MET A 770 0.63 -17.95 22.13
C MET A 770 0.60 -16.45 22.47
N MET A 771 -0.32 -15.70 21.84
CA MET A 771 -0.41 -14.25 22.03
C MET A 771 -0.82 -13.83 23.44
N ALA A 772 -1.51 -14.71 24.19
CA ALA A 772 -1.87 -14.45 25.58
C ALA A 772 -0.64 -14.39 26.51
N LEU A 773 0.48 -15.02 26.16
CA LEU A 773 1.74 -14.91 26.91
C LEU A 773 2.29 -13.46 26.95
N GLY A 774 1.92 -12.64 25.95
CA GLY A 774 2.21 -11.19 25.93
C GLY A 774 1.47 -10.38 27.01
N ALA A 775 0.59 -10.99 27.80
CA ALA A 775 0.02 -10.38 29.00
C ALA A 775 1.08 -10.13 30.09
N ALA A 776 2.22 -10.85 30.05
CA ALA A 776 3.35 -10.67 30.94
C ALA A 776 4.42 -9.68 30.42
N ASP A 777 4.28 -9.10 29.22
CA ASP A 777 5.30 -8.17 28.69
C ASP A 777 5.45 -6.94 29.62
N PRO A 778 6.67 -6.61 30.09
CA PRO A 778 6.90 -5.44 30.95
C PRO A 778 6.60 -4.12 30.25
N VAL A 779 6.59 -4.07 28.91
CA VAL A 779 6.31 -2.85 28.14
C VAL A 779 4.78 -2.66 27.99
N PRO A 780 4.18 -1.61 28.58
CA PRO A 780 2.72 -1.44 28.58
C PRO A 780 2.12 -1.29 27.17
N GLN A 781 2.90 -0.79 26.21
CA GLN A 781 2.48 -0.67 24.81
C GLN A 781 2.31 -2.05 24.15
N HIS A 782 3.24 -2.98 24.38
CA HIS A 782 3.18 -4.34 23.85
C HIS A 782 2.01 -5.12 24.46
N LYS A 783 1.86 -5.05 25.79
CA LYS A 783 0.73 -5.65 26.51
C LYS A 783 -0.63 -5.17 25.99
N ARG A 784 -0.78 -3.86 25.74
CA ARG A 784 -1.98 -3.28 25.11
C ARG A 784 -2.17 -3.75 23.67
N ALA A 785 -1.10 -3.88 22.88
CA ALA A 785 -1.16 -4.34 21.49
C ALA A 785 -1.59 -5.83 21.40
N ALA A 786 -1.01 -6.70 22.21
CA ALA A 786 -1.38 -8.12 22.30
C ALA A 786 -2.84 -8.30 22.75
N ALA A 787 -3.26 -7.58 23.80
CA ALA A 787 -4.66 -7.58 24.26
C ALA A 787 -5.64 -7.03 23.21
N GLY A 788 -5.23 -6.02 22.42
CA GLY A 788 -6.00 -5.51 21.29
C GLY A 788 -6.17 -6.55 20.18
N ALA A 789 -5.07 -7.18 19.75
CA ALA A 789 -5.09 -8.20 18.71
C ALA A 789 -5.93 -9.43 19.09
N LEU A 790 -5.85 -9.89 20.35
CA LEU A 790 -6.73 -10.95 20.88
C LEU A 790 -8.21 -10.55 20.85
N ARG A 791 -8.53 -9.33 21.27
CA ARG A 791 -9.90 -8.81 21.29
C ARG A 791 -10.50 -8.74 19.89
N ASP A 792 -9.72 -8.26 18.92
CA ASP A 792 -10.18 -8.12 17.54
C ASP A 792 -10.27 -9.47 16.82
N TRP A 793 -9.37 -10.42 17.12
CA TRP A 793 -9.50 -11.82 16.71
C TRP A 793 -10.79 -12.46 17.24
N ALA A 794 -11.04 -12.38 18.55
CA ALA A 794 -12.21 -12.99 19.18
C ALA A 794 -13.52 -12.39 18.67
N ARG A 795 -13.58 -11.06 18.48
CA ARG A 795 -14.72 -10.37 17.84
C ARG A 795 -14.95 -10.88 16.41
N ALA A 796 -13.90 -10.96 15.60
CA ALA A 796 -14.00 -11.44 14.23
C ALA A 796 -14.45 -12.93 14.18
N ARG A 797 -13.96 -13.77 15.10
CA ARG A 797 -14.36 -15.19 15.14
C ARG A 797 -15.81 -15.36 15.59
N ARG A 798 -16.26 -14.66 16.63
CA ARG A 798 -17.69 -14.67 17.06
C ARG A 798 -18.60 -14.14 15.96
N ALA A 799 -18.22 -13.08 15.24
CA ALA A 799 -18.98 -12.59 14.10
C ALA A 799 -19.04 -13.60 12.94
N ALA A 800 -18.00 -14.41 12.73
CA ALA A 800 -18.02 -15.50 11.75
C ALA A 800 -18.90 -16.69 12.22
N ALA A 801 -18.78 -17.10 13.49
CA ALA A 801 -19.61 -18.15 14.10
C ALA A 801 -21.10 -17.78 14.07
N GLN A 802 -21.45 -16.54 14.44
CA GLN A 802 -22.82 -16.04 14.40
C GLN A 802 -23.41 -16.08 12.98
N ARG A 803 -22.62 -15.80 11.94
CA ARG A 803 -23.08 -15.92 10.54
C ARG A 803 -23.40 -17.36 10.16
N LEU A 804 -22.64 -18.34 10.66
CA LEU A 804 -22.92 -19.75 10.43
C LEU A 804 -24.20 -20.19 11.15
N ILE A 805 -24.41 -19.76 12.40
CA ILE A 805 -25.65 -19.98 13.15
C ILE A 805 -26.86 -19.37 12.42
N THR A 806 -26.76 -18.11 11.97
CA THR A 806 -27.86 -17.43 11.26
C THR A 806 -28.11 -18.04 9.88
N ALA A 807 -27.08 -18.53 9.18
CA ALA A 807 -27.25 -19.24 7.91
C ALA A 807 -27.97 -20.59 8.09
N ALA A 808 -27.55 -21.40 9.09
CA ALA A 808 -28.22 -22.65 9.41
C ALA A 808 -29.68 -22.42 9.86
N ALA A 809 -29.97 -21.37 10.63
CA ALA A 809 -31.32 -21.02 11.03
C ALA A 809 -32.23 -20.57 9.85
N ALA A 810 -31.65 -20.10 8.74
CA ALA A 810 -32.39 -19.71 7.54
C ALA A 810 -32.70 -20.91 6.63
N ASP A 811 -31.88 -21.98 6.69
CA ASP A 811 -32.02 -23.18 5.88
C ASP A 811 -32.53 -24.35 6.73
N ARG A 812 -33.84 -24.62 6.67
CA ARG A 812 -34.52 -25.61 7.53
C ARG A 812 -34.06 -27.06 7.32
N ALA A 813 -33.21 -27.33 6.35
CA ALA A 813 -32.60 -28.64 6.10
C ALA A 813 -31.13 -28.73 6.54
N ALA A 814 -30.55 -27.68 7.11
CA ALA A 814 -29.14 -27.63 7.50
C ALA A 814 -28.91 -28.15 8.94
N ASP A 815 -28.52 -29.41 9.07
CA ASP A 815 -27.99 -29.95 10.32
C ASP A 815 -26.63 -29.32 10.66
N GLY A 816 -26.63 -28.38 11.62
CA GLY A 816 -25.42 -27.86 12.24
C GLY A 816 -25.25 -26.34 12.18
N GLY A 817 -25.44 -25.68 13.32
CA GLY A 817 -24.93 -24.33 13.55
C GLY A 817 -23.42 -24.32 13.83
N SER A 818 -22.90 -23.20 14.34
CA SER A 818 -21.48 -23.12 14.72
C SER A 818 -21.17 -24.04 15.91
N THR A 819 -20.10 -24.83 15.81
CA THR A 819 -19.72 -25.79 16.85
C THR A 819 -18.88 -25.14 17.97
N MET A 820 -18.71 -25.81 19.11
CA MET A 820 -17.81 -25.33 20.17
C MET A 820 -16.38 -25.13 19.65
N GLN A 821 -15.91 -26.01 18.74
CA GLN A 821 -14.57 -25.92 18.13
C GLN A 821 -14.35 -24.63 17.34
N GLU A 822 -15.43 -23.97 16.90
CA GLU A 822 -15.37 -22.72 16.17
C GLU A 822 -15.30 -21.48 17.04
N GLN A 823 -15.59 -21.58 18.35
CA GLN A 823 -15.63 -20.43 19.24
C GLN A 823 -14.21 -20.00 19.66
N PRO A 824 -13.94 -18.70 19.91
CA PRO A 824 -12.62 -18.25 20.36
C PRO A 824 -12.21 -18.81 21.74
N GLU A 825 -13.17 -19.28 22.53
CA GLU A 825 -12.96 -20.00 23.79
C GLU A 825 -12.07 -21.26 23.61
N MET A 826 -11.98 -21.81 22.39
CA MET A 826 -11.05 -22.90 22.05
C MET A 826 -9.56 -22.53 22.12
N ALA A 827 -9.20 -21.26 22.33
CA ALA A 827 -7.83 -20.90 22.67
C ALA A 827 -7.47 -21.31 24.11
N VAL A 828 -8.44 -21.52 25.00
CA VAL A 828 -8.20 -21.81 26.43
C VAL A 828 -7.49 -23.15 26.64
N PRO A 829 -7.87 -24.28 26.01
CA PRO A 829 -7.11 -25.54 26.13
C PRO A 829 -5.65 -25.42 25.68
N TYR A 830 -5.39 -24.70 24.59
CA TYR A 830 -4.02 -24.45 24.11
C TYR A 830 -3.22 -23.54 25.05
N LEU A 831 -3.88 -22.57 25.70
CA LEU A 831 -3.25 -21.71 26.70
C LEU A 831 -2.92 -22.49 27.98
N ILE A 832 -3.83 -23.35 28.46
CA ILE A 832 -3.56 -24.25 29.59
C ILE A 832 -2.36 -25.15 29.26
N HIS A 833 -2.30 -25.71 28.04
CA HIS A 833 -1.16 -26.51 27.60
C HIS A 833 0.16 -25.71 27.58
N LEU A 834 0.16 -24.48 27.08
CA LEU A 834 1.34 -23.61 27.10
C LEU A 834 1.80 -23.28 28.53
N LEU A 835 0.87 -22.94 29.42
CA LEU A 835 1.18 -22.62 30.82
C LEU A 835 1.68 -23.84 31.60
N ALA A 836 1.13 -25.04 31.33
CA ALA A 836 1.56 -26.28 31.99
C ALA A 836 2.99 -26.72 31.60
N HIS A 837 3.51 -26.26 30.44
CA HIS A 837 4.87 -26.52 29.96
C HIS A 837 5.74 -25.25 29.98
N HIS A 838 5.34 -24.22 30.71
CA HIS A 838 6.11 -22.99 30.86
C HIS A 838 7.32 -23.23 31.77
N PRO A 839 8.52 -22.65 31.50
CA PRO A 839 9.69 -22.83 32.37
C PRO A 839 9.43 -22.37 33.81
N ASP A 840 8.70 -21.25 33.98
CA ASP A 840 8.31 -20.73 35.30
C ASP A 840 7.19 -21.54 36.00
N MET A 841 6.61 -22.55 35.36
CA MET A 841 5.56 -23.37 35.99
C MET A 841 6.21 -24.24 37.08
N PRO A 842 5.83 -24.11 38.36
CA PRO A 842 6.48 -24.86 39.43
C PRO A 842 6.28 -26.36 39.23
N VAL A 843 7.38 -27.07 38.98
CA VAL A 843 7.39 -28.53 38.91
C VAL A 843 6.97 -29.05 40.28
N VAL A 844 5.75 -29.61 40.34
CA VAL A 844 5.24 -30.25 41.56
C VAL A 844 6.08 -31.49 41.83
N ARG A 845 7.14 -31.32 42.63
CA ARG A 845 7.92 -32.43 43.17
C ARG A 845 6.97 -33.29 44.00
N SER A 846 6.65 -34.47 43.48
CA SER A 846 5.74 -35.43 44.10
C SER A 846 6.35 -36.04 45.36
N ASN A 847 6.33 -35.28 46.47
CA ASN A 847 6.66 -35.79 47.80
C ASN A 847 5.84 -35.19 48.95
N THR A 848 4.79 -34.43 48.64
CA THR A 848 3.73 -34.08 49.60
C THR A 848 2.37 -34.49 49.03
N ARG A 849 1.58 -35.20 49.85
CA ARG A 849 0.21 -35.60 49.50
C ARG A 849 -0.62 -34.35 49.20
N CYS A 850 -1.07 -34.18 47.97
CA CYS A 850 -2.05 -33.16 47.63
C CYS A 850 -3.44 -33.64 48.10
N PRO A 851 -4.13 -32.93 49.01
CA PRO A 851 -5.35 -33.43 49.66
C PRO A 851 -6.62 -33.32 48.79
N LEU A 852 -6.48 -33.17 47.47
CA LEU A 852 -7.59 -32.99 46.51
C LEU A 852 -7.68 -34.14 45.52
N ARG A 853 -7.50 -35.37 46.00
CA ARG A 853 -7.67 -36.59 45.20
C ARG A 853 -8.54 -37.64 45.90
N GLU A 854 -9.77 -37.26 46.22
CA GLU A 854 -10.87 -38.23 46.30
C GLU A 854 -11.52 -38.35 44.92
N PRO A 855 -11.60 -39.55 44.32
CA PRO A 855 -12.26 -39.74 43.03
C PRO A 855 -13.78 -39.79 43.22
N ILE A 856 -14.48 -38.77 42.70
CA ILE A 856 -15.94 -38.85 42.53
C ILE A 856 -16.22 -39.82 41.36
N LEU A 857 -16.26 -41.10 41.67
CA LEU A 857 -16.94 -42.13 40.88
C LEU A 857 -18.28 -42.44 41.56
N PRO A 858 -19.40 -42.49 40.82
CA PRO A 858 -20.67 -42.90 41.39
C PRO A 858 -20.62 -44.40 41.73
N GLN A 859 -20.60 -44.74 43.01
CA GLN A 859 -20.74 -46.13 43.44
C GLN A 859 -22.18 -46.60 43.19
N SER A 860 -22.33 -47.56 42.28
CA SER A 860 -23.54 -48.41 42.20
C SER A 860 -23.73 -49.11 43.55
N GLY A 861 -24.89 -48.91 44.16
CA GLY A 861 -25.04 -49.09 45.61
C GLY A 861 -25.12 -50.53 46.11
N GLN A 862 -24.89 -50.67 47.42
CA GLN A 862 -25.52 -51.64 48.31
C GLN A 862 -25.77 -50.97 49.69
N PRO A 863 -26.67 -51.51 50.55
CA PRO A 863 -27.57 -50.65 51.30
C PRO A 863 -27.21 -50.40 52.77
N SER A 864 -27.70 -49.28 53.28
CA SER A 864 -28.20 -49.04 54.65
C SER A 864 -27.42 -49.58 55.86
N ALA A 865 -26.83 -48.67 56.63
CA ALA A 865 -26.85 -48.74 58.10
C ALA A 865 -26.70 -47.34 58.73
N SER A 866 -27.46 -47.11 59.81
CA SER A 866 -27.42 -46.04 60.83
C SER A 866 -26.09 -45.28 61.02
N LEU A 867 -26.06 -43.93 61.01
CA LEU A 867 -26.58 -42.94 62.00
C LEU A 867 -25.66 -42.68 63.22
N ARG A 868 -25.40 -41.38 63.45
CA ARG A 868 -24.72 -40.72 64.60
C ARG A 868 -23.19 -40.85 64.63
N GLU A 869 -22.43 -39.78 64.88
CA GLU A 869 -22.74 -38.39 65.28
C GLU A 869 -22.01 -37.36 64.39
#